data_AF-A0A6N2BDW0-F1
#
_entry.id   AF-A0A6N2BDW0-F1
#
_cell.length_a   1.000
_cell.length_b   1.000
_cell.length_c   1.000
_cell.angle_alpha   90.00
_cell.angle_beta   90.00
_cell.angle_gamma   90.00
#
_symmetry.space_group_name_H-M   'P 1'
#
loop_
_entity.id
_entity.type
_entity.pdbx_description
1 polymer ?
#
loop_
_entity_poly.entity_id
_entity_poly.type
_entity_poly.pdbx_seq_one_letter_code
_entity_poly.pdbx_strand_id
1 'polypeptide(L)'
;MDQKMTQNCCFLSKSSRSVTEYLGALSSNQLDSLTTLCDTFVPSIHDANSYGHQGNIDDDSYTKFLQTSASMNGTPQHIAWMINNRLQHPKMNLCRLALWLLSTRIGTFILCGKASLSTQFPYLQTFSNISPKKREESLKSWATSCFKLLRILFFAAKILVLLVFYTQVNDENKNSSWKALGYSGPDPDFKKQKQENMNSKKKDDQPFGPLHEGIISLKISQKIIFHRLQELGFSVSKPHNFNNARRSTECPAFIIECDAVVVGSGSGGGVIAGILANAGHKVIVLEKGSYLARSNLSLLEGPSMDQMYLGSGLLITQDMDVMLLAGSTVGGGSTVNWSASIQTPQHVLKEWSESYNLQLFESELYKEAMEIVCEKMGVQSEIEDEGFQNMILRKGCQELGYPVETIPTNAPSDHYCGWCSMGCKDGKKKGTSETWLVDLVKSGNGAILPECEALEVIHEEKNGNSGKSKAIGVAFAFQNIEGMREICMVKSTVTIVACGALSTPSLLIKSGLKNPNIGRNLHLHPVVIAWGYFPDSPSTSNETWPKAEKKSYEGGIMTAMSKVVANFEGSGYGAVIQTPGLHPGMFSALMPWVSGLDFKMRMSKYSRTAYIFALARDKGSGEAFSPYSVSYKLDQTDEENLKAGLEKTLRILAAAGAEEIGTQQEKGRSLKVNEASTKEFERFVREESSIEIGKHSVPICSAHQMGSCRMGTDPKTSVVNSKGETWEVENLFLGDSSVCPTAIGVNPMVTIQAISYCTAQSVLQLLKNQKLG
;
A
#
# COMPACT_ATOMS: atom_id res chain seq x y z
N MET A 1 -44.81 -5.12 6.35
CA MET A 1 -44.78 -5.35 4.88
C MET A 1 -43.31 -5.48 4.50
N ASP A 2 -42.65 -6.41 5.20
CA ASP A 2 -41.22 -6.47 5.48
C ASP A 2 -40.74 -7.86 5.08
N GLN A 3 -39.92 -7.95 4.03
CA GLN A 3 -39.04 -9.11 3.76
C GLN A 3 -38.19 -8.99 2.47
N LYS A 4 -38.16 -7.84 1.77
CA LYS A 4 -37.48 -7.72 0.47
C LYS A 4 -36.21 -6.84 0.42
N MET A 5 -35.63 -6.41 1.54
CA MET A 5 -34.46 -5.50 1.56
C MET A 5 -33.12 -6.13 1.96
N THR A 6 -32.96 -7.46 1.94
CA THR A 6 -31.74 -8.15 2.43
C THR A 6 -30.82 -8.74 1.36
N GLN A 7 -30.93 -8.33 0.08
CA GLN A 7 -30.21 -8.98 -1.02
C GLN A 7 -29.04 -8.22 -1.68
N ASN A 8 -28.63 -7.04 -1.17
CA ASN A 8 -27.60 -6.22 -1.83
C ASN A 8 -26.25 -6.18 -1.09
N CYS A 9 -25.54 -7.31 -1.00
CA CYS A 9 -24.13 -7.34 -0.58
C CYS A 9 -23.34 -8.33 -1.44
N CYS A 10 -22.78 -7.86 -2.56
CA CYS A 10 -22.20 -8.73 -3.59
C CYS A 10 -20.85 -9.38 -3.26
N PHE A 11 -20.17 -8.98 -2.18
CA PHE A 11 -19.01 -9.75 -1.73
C PHE A 11 -19.42 -11.11 -1.12
N LEU A 12 -20.70 -11.27 -0.74
CA LEU A 12 -21.24 -12.49 -0.14
C LEU A 12 -21.86 -13.47 -1.15
N SER A 13 -22.03 -13.10 -2.43
CA SER A 13 -22.79 -13.92 -3.40
C SER A 13 -21.98 -14.99 -4.15
N LYS A 14 -20.64 -15.01 -4.02
CA LYS A 14 -19.78 -16.05 -4.64
C LYS A 14 -19.50 -17.26 -3.75
N SER A 15 -20.04 -17.30 -2.54
CA SER A 15 -19.96 -18.46 -1.64
C SER A 15 -21.35 -18.83 -1.14
N SER A 16 -21.74 -20.08 -1.33
CA SER A 16 -23.07 -20.65 -1.09
C SER A 16 -23.48 -20.76 0.39
N ARG A 17 -23.12 -19.80 1.25
CA ARG A 17 -23.44 -19.82 2.69
C ARG A 17 -24.37 -18.68 3.07
N SER A 18 -25.28 -18.94 3.99
CA SER A 18 -26.34 -17.99 4.39
C SER A 18 -25.78 -16.76 5.11
N VAL A 19 -26.42 -15.60 4.95
CA VAL A 19 -26.08 -14.31 5.63
C VAL A 19 -25.98 -14.47 7.16
N THR A 20 -26.71 -15.42 7.74
CA THR A 20 -26.71 -15.78 9.16
C THR A 20 -25.43 -16.47 9.64
N GLU A 21 -24.70 -17.19 8.79
CA GLU A 21 -23.43 -17.83 9.15
C GLU A 21 -22.22 -16.85 9.07
N TYR A 22 -22.36 -15.71 8.38
CA TYR A 22 -21.30 -14.71 8.21
C TYR A 22 -21.19 -13.66 9.34
N LEU A 23 -22.24 -13.51 10.16
CA LEU A 23 -22.28 -12.55 11.28
C LEU A 23 -21.53 -13.02 12.54
N GLY A 24 -20.76 -14.11 12.46
CA GLY A 24 -20.08 -14.74 13.59
C GLY A 24 -18.99 -13.86 14.24
N ALA A 25 -19.39 -12.97 15.14
CA ALA A 25 -18.71 -12.60 16.41
C ALA A 25 -19.35 -11.36 17.08
N LEU A 26 -20.06 -10.50 16.33
CA LEU A 26 -20.73 -9.33 16.91
C LEU A 26 -22.17 -9.66 17.29
N SER A 27 -22.58 -9.28 18.50
CA SER A 27 -23.99 -9.37 18.90
C SER A 27 -24.86 -8.39 18.12
N SER A 28 -26.18 -8.62 18.11
CA SER A 28 -27.14 -7.69 17.49
C SER A 28 -26.97 -6.25 18.00
N ASN A 29 -26.73 -6.07 19.31
CA ASN A 29 -26.53 -4.74 19.90
C ASN A 29 -25.19 -4.10 19.49
N GLN A 30 -24.14 -4.90 19.28
CA GLN A 30 -22.88 -4.41 18.75
C GLN A 30 -23.01 -4.01 17.27
N LEU A 31 -23.78 -4.77 16.49
CA LEU A 31 -24.07 -4.43 15.10
C LEU A 31 -24.92 -3.16 14.98
N ASP A 32 -25.89 -2.97 15.86
CA ASP A 32 -26.68 -1.74 15.97
C ASP A 32 -25.80 -0.52 16.32
N SER A 33 -24.86 -0.70 17.26
CA SER A 33 -23.87 0.32 17.62
C SER A 33 -22.94 0.66 16.45
N LEU A 34 -22.46 -0.35 15.72
CA LEU A 34 -21.64 -0.17 14.53
C LEU A 34 -22.41 0.54 13.41
N THR A 35 -23.66 0.15 13.17
CA THR A 35 -24.56 0.79 12.18
C THR A 35 -24.74 2.26 12.50
N THR A 36 -25.08 2.57 13.75
CA THR A 36 -25.22 3.93 14.27
C THR A 36 -23.92 4.73 14.11
N LEU A 37 -22.77 4.11 14.38
CA LEU A 37 -21.46 4.74 14.24
C LEU A 37 -21.17 5.10 12.78
N CYS A 38 -21.40 4.16 11.86
CA CYS A 38 -21.24 4.38 10.42
C CYS A 38 -22.13 5.52 9.92
N ASP A 39 -23.41 5.52 10.31
CA ASP A 39 -24.36 6.58 9.95
C ASP A 39 -24.07 7.93 10.60
N THR A 40 -23.26 7.95 11.68
CA THR A 40 -22.80 9.22 12.25
C THR A 40 -21.67 9.82 11.40
N PHE A 41 -20.75 8.99 10.90
CA PHE A 41 -19.70 9.44 9.97
C PHE A 41 -20.26 9.84 8.60
N VAL A 42 -21.19 9.04 8.06
CA VAL A 42 -21.83 9.27 6.76
C VAL A 42 -23.36 9.23 6.91
N PRO A 43 -23.99 10.34 7.35
CA PRO A 43 -25.43 10.42 7.57
C PRO A 43 -26.23 10.63 6.28
N SER A 44 -27.54 10.39 6.35
CA SER A 44 -28.49 10.91 5.36
C SER A 44 -28.77 12.39 5.64
N ILE A 45 -28.72 13.23 4.60
CA ILE A 45 -29.02 14.67 4.68
C ILE A 45 -30.33 14.93 3.92
N HIS A 46 -31.40 15.25 4.65
CA HIS A 46 -32.75 15.39 4.08
C HIS A 46 -32.98 16.74 3.39
N ASP A 47 -32.33 17.81 3.85
CA ASP A 47 -32.44 19.16 3.25
C ASP A 47 -31.42 19.39 2.11
N ALA A 48 -31.18 18.37 1.28
CA ALA A 48 -30.17 18.39 0.22
C ALA A 48 -30.31 19.57 -0.74
N ASN A 49 -31.55 19.96 -1.08
CA ASN A 49 -31.85 21.07 -2.01
C ASN A 49 -31.42 22.45 -1.49
N SER A 50 -31.14 22.59 -0.19
CA SER A 50 -30.66 23.84 0.41
C SER A 50 -29.16 24.05 0.23
N TYR A 51 -28.42 23.01 -0.18
CA TYR A 51 -26.99 23.04 -0.38
C TYR A 51 -26.73 23.00 -1.89
N GLY A 52 -26.41 24.15 -2.48
CA GLY A 52 -26.07 24.22 -3.90
C GLY A 52 -24.81 23.40 -4.20
N HIS A 53 -24.76 22.76 -5.37
CA HIS A 53 -23.56 22.11 -5.87
C HIS A 53 -22.74 23.09 -6.73
N GLN A 54 -21.41 22.97 -6.71
CA GLN A 54 -20.50 23.73 -7.58
C GLN A 54 -19.99 22.80 -8.69
N GLY A 55 -20.31 23.08 -9.96
CA GLY A 55 -19.79 22.37 -11.13
C GLY A 55 -20.86 21.79 -12.07
N ASN A 56 -20.44 21.03 -13.09
CA ASN A 56 -21.31 20.38 -14.08
C ASN A 56 -21.82 18.99 -13.62
N ILE A 57 -22.23 18.83 -12.36
CA ILE A 57 -22.67 17.53 -11.82
C ILE A 57 -24.20 17.46 -11.90
N ASP A 58 -24.71 16.31 -12.30
CA ASP A 58 -26.14 16.02 -12.34
C ASP A 58 -26.78 16.17 -10.95
N ASP A 59 -27.70 17.13 -10.80
CA ASP A 59 -28.38 17.51 -9.54
C ASP A 59 -29.00 16.30 -8.81
N ASP A 60 -29.58 15.37 -9.57
CA ASP A 60 -30.19 14.15 -9.04
C ASP A 60 -29.15 13.24 -8.37
N SER A 61 -27.98 13.09 -8.98
CA SER A 61 -26.89 12.28 -8.44
C SER A 61 -26.29 12.89 -7.17
N TYR A 62 -26.16 14.21 -7.14
CA TYR A 62 -25.69 14.96 -5.97
C TYR A 62 -26.68 14.84 -4.80
N THR A 63 -27.97 15.07 -5.07
CA THR A 63 -29.04 14.93 -4.07
C THR A 63 -29.10 13.51 -3.51
N LYS A 64 -29.02 12.50 -4.39
CA LYS A 64 -28.98 11.09 -3.97
C LYS A 64 -27.77 10.78 -3.09
N PHE A 65 -26.59 11.31 -3.42
CA PHE A 65 -25.39 11.16 -2.59
C PHE A 65 -25.59 11.77 -1.20
N LEU A 66 -26.14 12.98 -1.10
CA LEU A 66 -26.44 13.63 0.18
C LEU A 66 -27.46 12.84 1.01
N GLN A 67 -28.46 12.23 0.38
CA GLN A 67 -29.49 11.43 1.06
C GLN A 67 -29.06 10.00 1.42
N THR A 68 -27.97 9.48 0.85
CA THR A 68 -27.50 8.11 1.10
C THR A 68 -26.65 8.04 2.36
N SER A 69 -27.08 7.29 3.39
CA SER A 69 -26.25 7.00 4.56
C SER A 69 -25.35 5.76 4.37
N ALA A 70 -24.42 5.54 5.30
CA ALA A 70 -23.60 4.33 5.30
C ALA A 70 -24.42 3.03 5.38
N SER A 71 -25.43 2.98 6.24
CA SER A 71 -26.28 1.80 6.44
C SER A 71 -27.14 1.48 5.21
N MET A 72 -27.64 2.50 4.50
CA MET A 72 -28.38 2.33 3.23
C MET A 72 -27.54 1.62 2.15
N ASN A 73 -26.22 1.77 2.23
CA ASN A 73 -25.25 1.18 1.32
C ASN A 73 -24.72 -0.18 1.81
N GLY A 74 -25.09 -0.66 3.00
CA GLY A 74 -24.58 -1.94 3.54
C GLY A 74 -23.16 -1.88 4.13
N THR A 75 -22.62 -0.68 4.34
CA THR A 75 -21.27 -0.47 4.91
C THR A 75 -21.06 -1.12 6.29
N PRO A 76 -22.01 -1.05 7.24
CA PRO A 76 -21.84 -1.69 8.56
C PRO A 76 -21.63 -3.20 8.48
N GLN A 77 -22.34 -3.89 7.57
CA GLN A 77 -22.25 -5.34 7.39
C GLN A 77 -20.90 -5.73 6.79
N HIS A 78 -20.40 -4.93 5.84
CA HIS A 78 -19.07 -5.14 5.27
C HIS A 78 -17.98 -4.96 6.35
N ILE A 79 -18.06 -3.90 7.16
CA ILE A 79 -17.11 -3.66 8.24
C ILE A 79 -17.15 -4.78 9.30
N ALA A 80 -18.34 -5.23 9.68
CA ALA A 80 -18.50 -6.36 10.59
C ALA A 80 -17.81 -7.63 10.06
N TRP A 81 -17.97 -7.92 8.77
CA TRP A 81 -17.29 -9.02 8.11
C TRP A 81 -15.75 -8.84 8.11
N MET A 82 -15.25 -7.63 7.83
CA MET A 82 -13.81 -7.33 7.84
C MET A 82 -13.19 -7.50 9.24
N ILE A 83 -13.88 -7.03 10.29
CA ILE A 83 -13.43 -7.17 11.68
C ILE A 83 -13.26 -8.65 12.08
N ASN A 84 -14.06 -9.55 11.52
CA ASN A 84 -14.06 -10.96 11.88
C ASN A 84 -13.11 -11.80 11.02
N ASN A 85 -12.97 -11.45 9.74
CA ASN A 85 -12.32 -12.34 8.76
C ASN A 85 -11.04 -11.77 8.16
N ARG A 86 -10.83 -10.46 8.20
CA ARG A 86 -9.80 -9.79 7.39
C ARG A 86 -8.80 -8.99 8.21
N LEU A 87 -9.26 -8.18 9.17
CA LEU A 87 -8.40 -7.25 9.89
C LEU A 87 -7.50 -7.97 10.89
N GLN A 88 -6.19 -7.76 10.74
CA GLN A 88 -5.16 -8.25 11.65
C GLN A 88 -4.40 -7.06 12.23
N HIS A 89 -4.55 -6.85 13.53
CA HIS A 89 -3.83 -5.79 14.25
C HIS A 89 -3.78 -6.11 15.76
N PRO A 90 -2.70 -5.77 16.49
CA PRO A 90 -2.61 -6.03 17.94
C PRO A 90 -3.73 -5.39 18.78
N LYS A 91 -4.34 -4.30 18.30
CA LYS A 91 -5.46 -3.60 18.98
C LYS A 91 -6.86 -4.06 18.55
N MET A 92 -7.03 -5.19 17.86
CA MET A 92 -8.38 -5.65 17.47
C MET A 92 -9.30 -5.90 18.67
N ASN A 93 -8.76 -6.34 19.80
CA ASN A 93 -9.56 -6.51 21.02
C ASN A 93 -10.07 -5.18 21.60
N LEU A 94 -9.31 -4.10 21.45
CA LEU A 94 -9.76 -2.75 21.84
C LEU A 94 -10.95 -2.30 21.00
N CYS A 95 -10.93 -2.59 19.69
CA CYS A 95 -12.05 -2.26 18.79
C CYS A 95 -13.32 -3.05 19.20
N ARG A 96 -13.18 -4.35 19.48
CA ARG A 96 -14.31 -5.18 19.94
C ARG A 96 -14.85 -4.72 21.30
N LEU A 97 -13.97 -4.34 22.22
CA LEU A 97 -14.34 -3.78 23.51
C LEU A 97 -15.09 -2.46 23.36
N ALA A 98 -14.63 -1.56 22.48
CA ALA A 98 -15.32 -0.30 22.22
C ALA A 98 -16.74 -0.51 21.66
N LEU A 99 -16.90 -1.42 20.69
CA LEU A 99 -18.23 -1.77 20.17
C LEU A 99 -19.13 -2.39 21.25
N TRP A 100 -18.57 -3.24 22.12
CA TRP A 100 -19.30 -3.77 23.27
C TRP A 100 -19.73 -2.66 24.23
N LEU A 101 -18.83 -1.74 24.58
CA LEU A 101 -19.14 -0.61 25.47
C LEU A 101 -20.27 0.27 24.90
N LEU A 102 -20.20 0.64 23.62
CA LEU A 102 -21.24 1.41 22.92
C LEU A 102 -22.61 0.70 22.89
N SER A 103 -22.61 -0.63 22.96
CA SER A 103 -23.84 -1.43 23.02
C SER A 103 -24.51 -1.43 24.40
N THR A 104 -23.85 -0.91 25.44
CA THR A 104 -24.37 -0.84 26.81
C THR A 104 -24.60 0.61 27.24
N ARG A 105 -25.57 0.85 28.14
CA ARG A 105 -25.86 2.19 28.67
C ARG A 105 -24.67 2.78 29.45
N ILE A 106 -24.05 1.96 30.31
CA ILE A 106 -22.90 2.37 31.12
C ILE A 106 -21.67 2.59 30.24
N GLY A 107 -21.37 1.67 29.33
CA GLY A 107 -20.24 1.82 28.41
C GLY A 107 -20.39 3.02 27.47
N THR A 108 -21.61 3.29 27.00
CA THR A 108 -21.89 4.51 26.22
C THR A 108 -21.63 5.76 27.05
N PHE A 109 -22.02 5.79 28.32
CA PHE A 109 -21.68 6.92 29.20
C PHE A 109 -20.17 7.06 29.44
N ILE A 110 -19.43 5.95 29.55
CA ILE A 110 -17.97 6.00 29.66
C ILE A 110 -17.35 6.63 28.41
N LEU A 111 -17.82 6.27 27.22
CA LEU A 111 -17.22 6.72 25.96
C LEU A 111 -17.75 8.09 25.51
N CYS A 112 -19.03 8.39 25.73
CA CYS A 112 -19.72 9.59 25.20
C CYS A 112 -20.04 10.63 26.30
N GLY A 113 -19.81 10.30 27.57
CA GLY A 113 -20.06 11.19 28.69
C GLY A 113 -21.50 11.69 28.75
N LYS A 114 -21.66 12.99 29.00
CA LYS A 114 -22.99 13.63 29.16
C LYS A 114 -23.86 13.55 27.91
N ALA A 115 -23.29 13.28 26.73
CA ALA A 115 -24.07 13.11 25.50
C ALA A 115 -25.03 11.91 25.57
N SER A 116 -24.75 10.91 26.40
CA SER A 116 -25.65 9.76 26.60
C SER A 116 -26.77 10.00 27.62
N LEU A 117 -26.81 11.17 28.26
CA LEU A 117 -27.85 11.52 29.23
C LEU A 117 -29.14 11.98 28.53
N SER A 118 -30.24 11.45 29.02
CA SER A 118 -31.61 11.79 28.63
C SER A 118 -32.41 12.30 29.84
N THR A 119 -33.35 13.21 29.58
CA THR A 119 -34.35 13.63 30.58
C THR A 119 -35.48 12.61 30.74
N GLN A 120 -35.58 11.63 29.83
CA GLN A 120 -36.59 10.58 29.84
C GLN A 120 -35.95 9.25 30.26
N PHE A 121 -36.66 8.44 31.04
CA PHE A 121 -36.20 7.10 31.41
C PHE A 121 -36.17 6.18 30.16
N PRO A 122 -35.09 5.40 29.93
CA PRO A 122 -33.87 5.32 30.73
C PRO A 122 -32.97 6.55 30.59
N TYR A 123 -32.56 7.14 31.72
CA TYR A 123 -31.75 8.37 31.75
C TYR A 123 -30.37 8.19 31.11
N LEU A 124 -29.85 6.96 31.05
CA LEU A 124 -28.65 6.61 30.30
C LEU A 124 -29.06 5.88 29.02
N GLN A 125 -28.71 6.44 27.89
CA GLN A 125 -28.98 5.88 26.57
C GLN A 125 -27.81 5.02 26.09
N THR A 126 -28.12 3.98 25.31
CA THR A 126 -27.12 3.29 24.47
C THR A 126 -26.76 4.20 23.29
N PHE A 127 -25.61 3.96 22.64
CA PHE A 127 -25.14 4.82 21.56
C PHE A 127 -26.17 4.99 20.42
N SER A 128 -26.88 3.91 20.04
CA SER A 128 -27.95 3.93 19.03
C SER A 128 -29.16 4.80 19.39
N ASN A 129 -29.41 5.00 20.68
CA ASN A 129 -30.52 5.82 21.17
C ASN A 129 -30.14 7.29 21.39
N ILE A 130 -28.87 7.67 21.21
CA ILE A 130 -28.42 9.07 21.28
C ILE A 130 -28.85 9.81 20.00
N SER A 131 -29.30 11.06 20.15
CA SER A 131 -29.65 11.89 18.99
C SER A 131 -28.45 12.11 18.04
N PRO A 132 -28.67 12.22 16.72
CA PRO A 132 -27.58 12.37 15.75
C PRO A 132 -26.59 13.49 16.09
N LYS A 133 -27.09 14.66 16.51
CA LYS A 133 -26.27 15.81 16.91
C LYS A 133 -25.35 15.48 18.08
N LYS A 134 -25.87 14.83 19.13
CA LYS A 134 -25.07 14.44 20.31
C LYS A 134 -24.05 13.34 19.98
N ARG A 135 -24.35 12.46 19.01
CA ARG A 135 -23.39 11.45 18.51
C ARG A 135 -22.23 12.11 17.77
N GLU A 136 -22.52 13.08 16.91
CA GLU A 136 -21.49 13.88 16.23
C GLU A 136 -20.61 14.63 17.23
N GLU A 137 -21.19 15.28 18.24
CA GLU A 137 -20.45 15.94 19.33
C GLU A 137 -19.55 14.96 20.09
N SER A 138 -20.00 13.72 20.29
CA SER A 138 -19.21 12.67 20.94
C SER A 138 -18.00 12.27 20.10
N LEU A 139 -18.17 12.06 18.78
CA LEU A 139 -17.07 11.74 17.88
C LEU A 139 -16.06 12.90 17.75
N LYS A 140 -16.52 14.14 17.67
CA LYS A 140 -15.66 15.33 17.72
C LYS A 140 -14.83 15.36 19.01
N SER A 141 -15.46 15.08 20.14
CA SER A 141 -14.79 14.99 21.44
C SER A 141 -13.73 13.89 21.46
N TRP A 142 -13.98 12.75 20.79
CA TRP A 142 -12.98 11.69 20.68
C TRP A 142 -11.75 12.12 19.88
N ALA A 143 -11.95 12.81 18.75
CA ALA A 143 -10.89 13.28 17.87
C ALA A 143 -9.88 14.19 18.60
N THR A 144 -10.36 15.08 19.47
CA THR A 144 -9.52 16.04 20.22
C THR A 144 -9.32 15.65 21.68
N SER A 145 -9.65 14.43 22.08
CA SER A 145 -9.62 14.00 23.48
C SER A 145 -8.21 14.01 24.04
N CYS A 146 -8.05 14.36 25.34
CA CYS A 146 -6.79 14.14 26.05
C CYS A 146 -6.48 12.65 26.25
N PHE A 147 -7.49 11.77 26.17
CA PHE A 147 -7.31 10.32 26.28
C PHE A 147 -6.92 9.73 24.92
N LYS A 148 -5.67 9.27 24.79
CA LYS A 148 -5.14 8.65 23.57
C LYS A 148 -6.02 7.53 23.00
N LEU A 149 -6.64 6.71 23.87
CA LEU A 149 -7.51 5.62 23.43
C LEU A 149 -8.74 6.12 22.66
N LEU A 150 -9.33 7.27 23.02
CA LEU A 150 -10.47 7.82 22.29
C LEU A 150 -10.04 8.34 20.91
N ARG A 151 -8.85 8.97 20.82
CA ARG A 151 -8.28 9.39 19.52
C ARG A 151 -8.02 8.19 18.60
N ILE A 152 -7.43 7.12 19.14
CA ILE A 152 -7.24 5.84 18.43
C ILE A 152 -8.58 5.32 17.88
N LEU A 153 -9.62 5.26 18.74
CA LEU A 153 -10.93 4.74 18.35
C LEU A 153 -11.59 5.58 17.26
N PHE A 154 -11.52 6.92 17.38
CA PHE A 154 -12.01 7.83 16.34
C PHE A 154 -11.28 7.61 15.02
N PHE A 155 -9.94 7.62 15.04
CA PHE A 155 -9.14 7.49 13.82
C PHE A 155 -9.37 6.16 13.11
N ALA A 156 -9.36 5.04 13.84
CA ALA A 156 -9.63 3.71 13.31
C ALA A 156 -11.04 3.60 12.71
N ALA A 157 -12.06 4.10 13.41
CA ALA A 157 -13.42 4.09 12.91
C ALA A 157 -13.59 4.99 11.68
N LYS A 158 -13.00 6.20 11.69
CA LYS A 158 -13.02 7.15 10.57
C LYS A 158 -12.44 6.51 9.32
N ILE A 159 -11.22 5.98 9.38
CA ILE A 159 -10.57 5.35 8.22
C ILE A 159 -11.41 4.20 7.69
N LEU A 160 -11.82 3.28 8.58
CA LEU A 160 -12.51 2.07 8.16
C LEU A 160 -13.88 2.38 7.55
N VAL A 161 -14.67 3.26 8.15
CA VAL A 161 -16.00 3.62 7.65
C VAL A 161 -15.91 4.33 6.31
N LEU A 162 -15.05 5.35 6.22
CA LEU A 162 -14.96 6.17 5.01
C LEU A 162 -14.36 5.38 3.85
N LEU A 163 -13.24 4.67 4.08
CA LEU A 163 -12.62 3.84 3.04
C LEU A 163 -13.64 2.83 2.50
N VAL A 164 -14.33 2.08 3.36
CA VAL A 164 -15.28 1.06 2.91
C VAL A 164 -16.44 1.69 2.15
N PHE A 165 -17.04 2.78 2.65
CA PHE A 165 -18.17 3.44 2.00
C PHE A 165 -17.85 3.89 0.56
N TYR A 166 -16.66 4.45 0.32
CA TYR A 166 -16.27 4.98 -1.00
C TYR A 166 -15.63 3.95 -1.93
N THR A 167 -15.20 2.78 -1.41
CA THR A 167 -14.56 1.71 -2.22
C THR A 167 -15.48 0.52 -2.50
N GLN A 168 -16.48 0.27 -1.66
CA GLN A 168 -17.40 -0.84 -1.85
C GLN A 168 -18.20 -0.68 -3.16
N VAL A 169 -18.53 -1.81 -3.79
CA VAL A 169 -19.28 -1.84 -5.04
C VAL A 169 -20.47 -2.80 -4.94
N ASN A 170 -21.53 -2.51 -5.69
CA ASN A 170 -22.64 -3.42 -5.90
C ASN A 170 -22.33 -4.47 -6.99
N ASP A 171 -23.29 -5.32 -7.30
CA ASP A 171 -23.20 -6.40 -8.31
C ASP A 171 -22.85 -5.88 -9.72
N GLU A 172 -23.16 -4.62 -10.01
CA GLU A 172 -22.82 -3.95 -11.28
C GLU A 172 -21.43 -3.29 -11.26
N ASN A 173 -20.62 -3.53 -10.22
CA ASN A 173 -19.34 -2.86 -10.00
C ASN A 173 -19.45 -1.32 -9.93
N LYS A 174 -20.54 -0.81 -9.37
CA LYS A 174 -20.79 0.62 -9.17
C LYS A 174 -20.89 0.97 -7.69
N ASN A 175 -20.56 2.22 -7.36
CA ASN A 175 -20.85 2.83 -6.06
C ASN A 175 -21.82 4.00 -6.27
N SER A 176 -22.75 4.18 -5.33
CA SER A 176 -23.79 5.21 -5.41
C SER A 176 -23.27 6.64 -5.30
N SER A 177 -22.08 6.84 -4.73
CA SER A 177 -21.47 8.16 -4.54
C SER A 177 -20.69 8.66 -5.76
N TRP A 178 -20.05 7.78 -6.53
CA TRP A 178 -19.01 8.15 -7.50
C TRP A 178 -19.41 9.22 -8.52
N LYS A 179 -20.64 9.17 -9.03
CA LYS A 179 -21.15 10.17 -9.98
C LYS A 179 -21.14 11.58 -9.37
N ALA A 180 -21.57 11.71 -8.10
CA ALA A 180 -21.58 12.98 -7.38
C ALA A 180 -20.17 13.49 -7.00
N LEU A 181 -19.16 12.62 -7.06
CA LEU A 181 -17.76 12.96 -6.81
C LEU A 181 -17.03 13.38 -8.09
N GLY A 182 -17.67 13.22 -9.26
CA GLY A 182 -17.01 13.33 -10.57
C GLY A 182 -16.02 12.19 -10.83
N TYR A 183 -16.24 11.01 -10.24
CA TYR A 183 -15.41 9.82 -10.42
C TYR A 183 -16.05 8.81 -11.37
N SER A 184 -15.29 8.36 -12.38
CA SER A 184 -15.77 7.46 -13.43
C SER A 184 -15.82 5.97 -13.03
N GLY A 185 -15.22 5.60 -11.90
CA GLY A 185 -15.09 4.22 -11.47
C GLY A 185 -13.84 3.56 -12.05
N PRO A 186 -13.92 2.32 -12.58
CA PRO A 186 -12.79 1.74 -13.29
C PRO A 186 -12.54 2.48 -14.59
N ASP A 187 -11.28 2.48 -15.04
CA ASP A 187 -10.83 3.14 -16.26
C ASP A 187 -11.82 2.92 -17.45
N PRO A 188 -12.40 4.00 -18.01
CA PRO A 188 -13.40 3.90 -19.08
C PRO A 188 -12.90 3.22 -20.35
N ASP A 189 -11.64 3.44 -20.72
CA ASP A 189 -11.07 2.89 -21.95
C ASP A 189 -10.75 1.41 -21.78
N PHE A 190 -10.47 0.96 -20.55
CA PHE A 190 -10.34 -0.47 -20.27
C PHE A 190 -11.63 -1.25 -20.57
N LYS A 191 -12.81 -0.67 -20.28
CA LYS A 191 -14.10 -1.32 -20.60
C LYS A 191 -14.28 -1.50 -22.10
N LYS A 192 -13.95 -0.47 -22.89
CA LYS A 192 -14.03 -0.51 -24.36
C LYS A 192 -13.08 -1.57 -24.92
N GLN A 193 -11.81 -1.53 -24.52
CA GLN A 193 -10.80 -2.52 -24.93
C GLN A 193 -11.22 -3.95 -24.56
N LYS A 194 -11.78 -4.17 -23.37
CA LYS A 194 -12.25 -5.49 -22.94
C LYS A 194 -13.42 -5.99 -23.79
N GLN A 195 -14.35 -5.12 -24.16
CA GLN A 195 -15.48 -5.47 -25.04
C GLN A 195 -15.03 -5.74 -26.48
N GLU A 196 -14.13 -4.91 -27.03
CA GLU A 196 -13.55 -5.11 -28.36
C GLU A 196 -12.76 -6.43 -28.44
N ASN A 197 -11.96 -6.74 -27.42
CA ASN A 197 -11.22 -7.99 -27.34
C ASN A 197 -12.14 -9.21 -27.26
N MET A 198 -13.27 -9.14 -26.52
CA MET A 198 -14.28 -10.22 -26.51
C MET A 198 -14.98 -10.40 -27.86
N ASN A 199 -15.22 -9.31 -28.60
CA ASN A 199 -15.91 -9.34 -29.90
C ASN A 199 -14.98 -9.80 -31.05
N SER A 200 -13.68 -9.53 -30.94
CA SER A 200 -12.69 -10.11 -31.84
C SER A 200 -12.53 -11.61 -31.50
N LYS A 201 -12.79 -12.52 -32.45
CA LYS A 201 -12.69 -13.98 -32.27
C LYS A 201 -11.26 -14.48 -32.02
N LYS A 202 -10.49 -13.92 -31.08
CA LYS A 202 -9.36 -14.63 -30.47
C LYS A 202 -9.95 -15.62 -29.47
N LYS A 203 -10.23 -16.82 -29.97
CA LYS A 203 -10.35 -18.02 -29.14
C LYS A 203 -9.07 -18.13 -28.33
N ASP A 204 -9.10 -17.69 -27.09
CA ASP A 204 -8.45 -18.36 -25.98
C ASP A 204 -8.90 -17.67 -24.70
N ASP A 205 -9.57 -18.41 -23.82
CA ASP A 205 -9.79 -18.07 -22.40
C ASP A 205 -8.45 -18.03 -21.61
N GLN A 206 -7.33 -17.81 -22.30
CA GLN A 206 -6.01 -17.79 -21.70
C GLN A 206 -5.73 -16.42 -21.07
N PRO A 207 -5.22 -16.41 -19.83
CA PRO A 207 -4.83 -15.17 -19.16
C PRO A 207 -3.81 -14.38 -20.00
N PHE A 208 -4.16 -13.16 -20.40
CA PHE A 208 -3.28 -12.29 -21.18
C PHE A 208 -2.24 -11.60 -20.27
N GLY A 209 -0.96 -11.80 -20.60
CA GLY A 209 0.18 -11.17 -19.93
C GLY A 209 1.49 -11.92 -20.20
N PRO A 210 2.66 -11.28 -20.03
CA PRO A 210 3.93 -11.86 -20.46
C PRO A 210 4.42 -13.01 -19.57
N LEU A 211 3.79 -13.24 -18.41
CA LEU A 211 4.20 -14.26 -17.45
C LEU A 211 3.39 -15.55 -17.52
N HIS A 212 2.31 -15.60 -18.31
CA HIS A 212 1.32 -16.68 -18.24
C HIS A 212 1.92 -18.09 -18.40
N GLU A 213 2.93 -18.26 -19.26
CA GLU A 213 3.60 -19.56 -19.50
C GLU A 213 4.44 -20.03 -18.31
N GLY A 214 4.97 -19.10 -17.51
CA GLY A 214 5.81 -19.43 -16.34
C GLY A 214 5.04 -19.50 -15.03
N ILE A 215 3.75 -19.19 -15.02
CA ILE A 215 2.90 -19.25 -13.83
C ILE A 215 2.35 -20.67 -13.66
N ILE A 216 2.64 -21.29 -12.52
CA ILE A 216 2.07 -22.60 -12.15
C ILE A 216 1.12 -22.39 -10.98
N SER A 217 -0.19 -22.46 -11.27
CA SER A 217 -1.22 -22.45 -10.23
C SER A 217 -1.13 -23.71 -9.37
N LEU A 218 -1.15 -23.53 -8.05
CA LEU A 218 -1.19 -24.64 -7.09
C LEU A 218 -2.63 -25.08 -6.73
N LYS A 219 -3.65 -24.37 -7.24
CA LYS A 219 -5.08 -24.69 -7.06
C LYS A 219 -5.62 -25.65 -8.13
N ILE A 220 -4.77 -26.55 -8.60
CA ILE A 220 -5.09 -27.60 -9.58
C ILE A 220 -4.62 -28.95 -9.03
N SER A 221 -4.89 -30.05 -9.73
CA SER A 221 -4.48 -31.37 -9.24
C SER A 221 -2.95 -31.49 -9.19
N GLN A 222 -2.43 -32.14 -8.14
CA GLN A 222 -0.99 -32.36 -7.96
C GLN A 222 -0.32 -33.01 -9.18
N LYS A 223 -1.02 -33.91 -9.89
CA LYS A 223 -0.51 -34.55 -11.11
C LYS A 223 -0.21 -33.53 -12.22
N ILE A 224 -1.05 -32.51 -12.37
CA ILE A 224 -0.84 -31.45 -13.37
C ILE A 224 0.32 -30.54 -12.94
N ILE A 225 0.41 -30.21 -11.65
CA ILE A 225 1.52 -29.41 -11.11
C ILE A 225 2.86 -30.11 -11.41
N PHE A 226 2.94 -31.42 -11.12
CA PHE A 226 4.15 -32.21 -11.36
C PHE A 226 4.53 -32.21 -12.84
N HIS A 227 3.56 -32.47 -13.72
CA HIS A 227 3.78 -32.48 -15.16
C HIS A 227 4.33 -31.14 -15.65
N ARG A 228 3.72 -30.02 -15.26
CA ARG A 228 4.17 -28.67 -15.64
C ARG A 228 5.58 -28.36 -15.16
N LEU A 229 5.91 -28.72 -13.93
CA LEU A 229 7.26 -28.56 -13.38
C LEU A 229 8.29 -29.40 -14.14
N GLN A 230 7.94 -30.66 -14.46
CA GLN A 230 8.79 -31.56 -15.23
C GLN A 230 9.00 -31.10 -16.68
N GLU A 231 7.97 -30.54 -17.33
CA GLU A 231 8.07 -29.93 -18.66
C GLU A 231 9.07 -28.76 -18.69
N LEU A 232 9.15 -27.99 -17.60
CA LEU A 232 10.13 -26.92 -17.43
C LEU A 232 11.51 -27.42 -16.94
N GLY A 233 11.67 -28.73 -16.78
CA GLY A 233 12.92 -29.38 -16.41
C GLY A 233 13.25 -29.34 -14.92
N PHE A 234 12.25 -29.20 -14.04
CA PHE A 234 12.42 -29.34 -12.59
C PHE A 234 12.20 -30.79 -12.15
N SER A 235 13.06 -31.28 -11.26
CA SER A 235 12.87 -32.57 -10.60
C SER A 235 11.84 -32.43 -9.48
N VAL A 236 10.84 -33.31 -9.47
CA VAL A 236 9.77 -33.33 -8.45
C VAL A 236 9.64 -34.74 -7.88
N SER A 237 9.64 -34.85 -6.54
CA SER A 237 9.56 -36.14 -5.85
C SER A 237 8.55 -36.12 -4.69
N LYS A 238 8.08 -37.30 -4.29
CA LYS A 238 7.29 -37.51 -3.07
C LYS A 238 8.18 -38.13 -1.99
N PRO A 239 8.11 -37.69 -0.72
CA PRO A 239 8.91 -38.29 0.35
C PRO A 239 8.55 -39.77 0.57
N HIS A 240 9.58 -40.60 0.80
CA HIS A 240 9.45 -42.04 1.07
C HIS A 240 9.20 -42.30 2.57
N ASN A 241 7.93 -42.38 2.97
CA ASN A 241 7.34 -43.13 4.11
C ASN A 241 6.09 -42.39 4.64
N PHE A 242 4.92 -42.78 4.14
CA PHE A 242 3.63 -42.31 4.64
C PHE A 242 3.13 -43.28 5.73
N ASN A 243 3.33 -42.92 7.00
CA ASN A 243 2.51 -43.46 8.09
C ASN A 243 1.91 -42.28 8.87
N ASN A 244 0.60 -42.36 9.10
CA ASN A 244 -0.30 -41.37 9.70
C ASN A 244 0.26 -40.65 10.94
N ALA A 245 1.10 -39.63 10.75
CA ALA A 245 1.54 -38.71 11.79
C ALA A 245 1.27 -37.27 11.36
N ARG A 246 0.95 -36.43 12.35
CA ARG A 246 0.40 -35.07 12.22
C ARG A 246 1.25 -34.18 11.31
N ARG A 247 0.56 -33.34 10.52
CA ARG A 247 1.05 -32.26 9.66
C ARG A 247 2.09 -31.37 10.36
N SER A 248 3.37 -31.71 10.25
CA SER A 248 4.53 -30.86 10.54
C SER A 248 5.26 -30.50 9.22
N THR A 249 6.18 -29.54 9.26
CA THR A 249 7.07 -29.24 8.12
C THR A 249 8.00 -30.42 7.75
N GLU A 250 8.03 -31.46 8.57
CA GLU A 250 8.84 -32.67 8.40
C GLU A 250 8.27 -33.64 7.32
N CYS A 251 7.01 -33.48 6.91
CA CYS A 251 6.36 -34.33 5.90
C CYS A 251 5.73 -33.50 4.76
N PRO A 252 6.53 -33.00 3.80
CA PRO A 252 6.00 -32.23 2.67
C PRO A 252 5.18 -33.12 1.73
N ALA A 253 4.13 -32.57 1.12
CA ALA A 253 3.32 -33.29 0.13
C ALA A 253 4.16 -33.66 -1.12
N PHE A 254 5.08 -32.77 -1.51
CA PHE A 254 6.10 -33.02 -2.52
C PHE A 254 7.28 -32.07 -2.38
N ILE A 255 8.38 -32.42 -3.06
CA ILE A 255 9.65 -31.70 -3.06
C ILE A 255 9.99 -31.32 -4.49
N ILE A 256 10.33 -30.04 -4.72
CA ILE A 256 10.86 -29.52 -5.99
C ILE A 256 12.36 -29.28 -5.82
N GLU A 257 13.20 -29.69 -6.76
CA GLU A 257 14.63 -29.40 -6.74
C GLU A 257 14.99 -28.38 -7.82
N CYS A 258 15.83 -27.41 -7.47
CA CYS A 258 16.30 -26.35 -8.37
C CYS A 258 17.68 -25.82 -7.96
N ASP A 259 18.32 -25.00 -8.79
CA ASP A 259 19.59 -24.35 -8.43
C ASP A 259 19.35 -23.24 -7.39
N ALA A 260 18.30 -22.42 -7.59
CA ALA A 260 17.98 -21.30 -6.71
C ALA A 260 16.47 -21.18 -6.46
N VAL A 261 16.11 -20.93 -5.21
CA VAL A 261 14.75 -20.53 -4.83
C VAL A 261 14.74 -19.05 -4.43
N VAL A 262 13.79 -18.29 -4.95
CA VAL A 262 13.57 -16.89 -4.61
C VAL A 262 12.22 -16.75 -3.93
N VAL A 263 12.21 -16.26 -2.69
CA VAL A 263 10.99 -16.03 -1.91
C VAL A 263 10.58 -14.58 -2.03
N GLY A 264 9.49 -14.31 -2.74
CA GLY A 264 8.99 -12.98 -3.07
C GLY A 264 9.37 -12.55 -4.48
N SER A 265 8.38 -12.14 -5.28
CA SER A 265 8.55 -11.76 -6.70
C SER A 265 8.68 -10.25 -6.94
N GLY A 266 8.83 -9.48 -5.85
CA GLY A 266 8.83 -8.02 -5.83
C GLY A 266 10.00 -7.35 -6.57
N SER A 267 10.22 -6.06 -6.30
CA SER A 267 11.28 -5.26 -6.93
C SER A 267 12.65 -5.96 -6.89
N GLY A 268 13.04 -6.54 -5.75
CA GLY A 268 14.34 -7.20 -5.66
C GLY A 268 14.35 -8.65 -6.13
N GLY A 269 13.39 -9.46 -5.68
CA GLY A 269 13.33 -10.88 -6.03
C GLY A 269 13.13 -11.14 -7.52
N GLY A 270 12.34 -10.31 -8.21
CA GLY A 270 12.17 -10.40 -9.66
C GLY A 270 13.47 -10.21 -10.43
N VAL A 271 14.31 -9.24 -10.02
CA VAL A 271 15.63 -8.96 -10.62
C VAL A 271 16.54 -10.18 -10.48
N ILE A 272 16.68 -10.69 -9.26
CA ILE A 272 17.56 -11.83 -8.98
C ILE A 272 17.09 -13.07 -9.76
N ALA A 273 15.79 -13.36 -9.74
CA ALA A 273 15.23 -14.50 -10.45
C ALA A 273 15.50 -14.42 -11.97
N GLY A 274 15.23 -13.26 -12.58
CA GLY A 274 15.45 -13.04 -14.01
C GLY A 274 16.92 -13.22 -14.42
N ILE A 275 17.84 -12.63 -13.65
CA ILE A 275 19.29 -12.73 -13.92
C ILE A 275 19.79 -14.17 -13.81
N LEU A 276 19.44 -14.88 -12.73
CA LEU A 276 19.88 -16.26 -12.51
C LEU A 276 19.35 -17.20 -13.59
N ALA A 277 18.08 -17.07 -13.96
CA ALA A 277 17.48 -17.94 -14.97
C ALA A 277 18.00 -17.67 -16.38
N ASN A 278 18.24 -16.40 -16.72
CA ASN A 278 18.87 -16.03 -17.99
C ASN A 278 20.34 -16.50 -18.09
N ALA A 279 21.01 -16.68 -16.95
CA ALA A 279 22.33 -17.32 -16.89
C ALA A 279 22.29 -18.86 -16.97
N GLY A 280 21.11 -19.46 -17.16
CA GLY A 280 20.94 -20.90 -17.36
C GLY A 280 20.64 -21.71 -16.09
N HIS A 281 20.39 -21.06 -14.95
CA HIS A 281 20.07 -21.75 -13.70
C HIS A 281 18.59 -22.05 -13.56
N LYS A 282 18.24 -23.20 -12.97
CA LYS A 282 16.85 -23.55 -12.64
C LYS A 282 16.37 -22.76 -11.42
N VAL A 283 15.36 -21.91 -11.61
CA VAL A 283 14.88 -20.97 -10.59
C VAL A 283 13.40 -21.16 -10.28
N ILE A 284 13.05 -21.33 -9.00
CA ILE A 284 11.67 -21.29 -8.53
C ILE A 284 11.43 -19.99 -7.76
N VAL A 285 10.39 -19.24 -8.14
CA VAL A 285 9.91 -18.06 -7.41
C VAL A 285 8.65 -18.43 -6.62
N LEU A 286 8.68 -18.20 -5.30
CA LEU A 286 7.52 -18.37 -4.42
C LEU A 286 6.91 -17.00 -4.12
N GLU A 287 5.62 -16.82 -4.41
CA GLU A 287 4.90 -15.56 -4.16
C GLU A 287 3.63 -15.81 -3.35
N LYS A 288 3.43 -15.01 -2.30
CA LYS A 288 2.23 -15.09 -1.43
C LYS A 288 1.00 -14.51 -2.11
N GLY A 289 1.17 -13.44 -2.87
CA GLY A 289 0.10 -12.80 -3.61
C GLY A 289 -0.36 -13.58 -4.85
N SER A 290 -1.53 -13.23 -5.35
CA SER A 290 -2.06 -13.78 -6.60
C SER A 290 -1.39 -13.13 -7.82
N TYR A 291 -1.34 -13.86 -8.94
CA TYR A 291 -1.05 -13.28 -10.25
C TYR A 291 -2.35 -12.76 -10.87
N LEU A 292 -2.41 -11.45 -11.14
CA LEU A 292 -3.52 -10.85 -11.86
C LEU A 292 -3.09 -10.55 -13.29
N ALA A 293 -3.51 -11.40 -14.22
CA ALA A 293 -3.40 -11.13 -15.64
C ALA A 293 -4.13 -9.83 -16.00
N ARG A 294 -3.71 -9.15 -17.08
CA ARG A 294 -4.25 -7.83 -17.45
C ARG A 294 -5.77 -7.89 -17.70
N SER A 295 -6.26 -9.00 -18.26
CA SER A 295 -7.69 -9.27 -18.47
C SER A 295 -8.51 -9.38 -17.18
N ASN A 296 -7.85 -9.71 -16.06
CA ASN A 296 -8.44 -10.02 -14.77
C ASN A 296 -8.34 -8.85 -13.77
N LEU A 297 -7.68 -7.75 -14.13
CA LEU A 297 -7.63 -6.55 -13.31
C LEU A 297 -9.04 -5.97 -13.13
N SER A 298 -9.35 -5.56 -11.90
CA SER A 298 -10.63 -4.90 -11.60
C SER A 298 -10.61 -3.41 -11.96
N LEU A 299 -9.47 -2.76 -11.70
CA LEU A 299 -9.29 -1.29 -11.70
C LEU A 299 -10.31 -0.57 -10.78
N LEU A 300 -10.84 -1.29 -9.80
CA LEU A 300 -11.70 -0.77 -8.75
C LEU A 300 -10.89 -0.70 -7.47
N GLU A 301 -10.88 0.45 -6.80
CA GLU A 301 -9.99 0.69 -5.66
C GLU A 301 -10.11 -0.37 -4.56
N GLY A 302 -11.32 -0.65 -4.06
CA GLY A 302 -11.54 -1.66 -3.01
C GLY A 302 -11.09 -3.07 -3.43
N PRO A 303 -11.65 -3.64 -4.51
CA PRO A 303 -11.24 -4.95 -5.00
C PRO A 303 -9.74 -5.08 -5.32
N SER A 304 -9.11 -4.06 -5.91
CA SER A 304 -7.67 -4.08 -6.18
C SER A 304 -6.84 -3.97 -4.89
N MET A 305 -7.25 -3.17 -3.91
CA MET A 305 -6.62 -3.14 -2.58
C MET A 305 -6.69 -4.53 -1.92
N ASP A 306 -7.84 -5.19 -1.98
CA ASP A 306 -8.06 -6.51 -1.39
C ASP A 306 -7.18 -7.60 -2.00
N GLN A 307 -6.98 -7.55 -3.33
CA GLN A 307 -6.28 -8.57 -4.07
C GLN A 307 -4.77 -8.33 -4.16
N MET A 308 -4.33 -7.07 -4.12
CA MET A 308 -2.96 -6.69 -4.48
C MET A 308 -2.14 -6.07 -3.36
N TYR A 309 -2.76 -5.72 -2.22
CA TYR A 309 -2.06 -5.10 -1.10
C TYR A 309 -2.04 -5.99 0.13
N LEU A 310 -0.90 -5.99 0.82
CA LEU A 310 -0.76 -6.67 2.12
C LEU A 310 -1.73 -6.04 3.13
N GLY A 311 -2.45 -6.87 3.87
CA GLY A 311 -3.47 -6.41 4.80
C GLY A 311 -4.63 -5.65 4.13
N SER A 312 -4.87 -5.88 2.83
CA SER A 312 -5.88 -5.17 2.03
C SER A 312 -5.71 -3.64 2.04
N GLY A 313 -4.46 -3.17 2.15
CA GLY A 313 -4.13 -1.74 2.21
C GLY A 313 -4.49 -1.06 3.53
N LEU A 314 -4.76 -1.82 4.59
CA LEU A 314 -5.15 -1.35 5.93
C LEU A 314 -4.09 -1.60 6.99
N LEU A 315 -2.83 -1.75 6.60
CA LEU A 315 -1.73 -1.86 7.56
C LEU A 315 -1.51 -0.53 8.26
N ILE A 316 -1.26 -0.61 9.56
CA ILE A 316 -1.01 0.54 10.42
C ILE A 316 -0.06 0.14 11.54
N THR A 317 0.75 1.07 12.03
CA THR A 317 1.66 0.82 13.16
C THR A 317 0.90 0.48 14.43
N GLN A 318 1.56 -0.22 15.37
CA GLN A 318 0.96 -0.69 16.62
C GLN A 318 0.30 0.43 17.43
N ASP A 319 0.85 1.63 17.38
CA ASP A 319 0.32 2.81 18.05
C ASP A 319 -0.81 3.49 17.28
N MET A 320 -1.06 3.11 16.03
CA MET A 320 -2.02 3.68 15.07
C MET A 320 -1.68 5.10 14.55
N ASP A 321 -0.40 5.47 14.51
CA ASP A 321 0.04 6.78 13.99
C ASP A 321 0.43 6.76 12.50
N VAL A 322 0.97 5.65 11.97
CA VAL A 322 1.45 5.57 10.57
C VAL A 322 0.71 4.50 9.79
N MET A 323 0.01 4.90 8.72
CA MET A 323 -0.62 4.01 7.74
C MET A 323 0.40 3.51 6.71
N LEU A 324 0.41 2.21 6.43
CA LEU A 324 1.39 1.56 5.57
C LEU A 324 0.72 0.95 4.33
N LEU A 325 1.29 1.20 3.16
CA LEU A 325 0.94 0.51 1.91
C LEU A 325 2.11 -0.39 1.48
N ALA A 326 1.82 -1.67 1.28
CA ALA A 326 2.76 -2.66 0.76
C ALA A 326 2.05 -3.59 -0.22
N GLY A 327 2.70 -3.91 -1.35
CA GLY A 327 2.16 -4.82 -2.36
C GLY A 327 2.23 -6.29 -1.93
N SER A 328 1.23 -7.07 -2.30
CA SER A 328 1.10 -8.52 -2.07
C SER A 328 0.45 -9.17 -3.30
N THR A 329 1.17 -9.14 -4.42
CA THR A 329 0.80 -9.69 -5.72
C THR A 329 2.08 -10.05 -6.48
N VAL A 330 2.01 -10.82 -7.57
CA VAL A 330 3.18 -11.06 -8.43
C VAL A 330 3.75 -9.72 -8.93
N GLY A 331 5.05 -9.53 -8.75
CA GLY A 331 5.77 -8.26 -8.97
C GLY A 331 5.80 -7.32 -7.75
N GLY A 332 5.09 -7.68 -6.67
CA GLY A 332 5.09 -6.99 -5.38
C GLY A 332 4.73 -5.51 -5.47
N GLY A 333 5.44 -4.68 -4.69
CA GLY A 333 5.25 -3.22 -4.70
C GLY A 333 5.48 -2.57 -6.07
N SER A 334 6.31 -3.16 -6.95
CA SER A 334 6.56 -2.61 -8.29
C SER A 334 5.33 -2.70 -9.20
N THR A 335 4.37 -3.58 -8.89
CA THR A 335 3.10 -3.69 -9.63
C THR A 335 2.15 -2.55 -9.29
N VAL A 336 2.09 -2.15 -8.02
CA VAL A 336 1.08 -1.22 -7.47
C VAL A 336 1.60 0.19 -7.11
N ASN A 337 2.86 0.50 -7.44
CA ASN A 337 3.44 1.82 -7.19
C ASN A 337 3.04 2.88 -8.22
N TRP A 338 3.51 4.11 -7.99
CA TRP A 338 3.20 5.31 -8.77
C TRP A 338 4.25 5.67 -9.84
N SER A 339 4.97 4.68 -10.37
CA SER A 339 5.94 4.80 -11.48
C SER A 339 7.20 5.64 -11.26
N ALA A 340 7.28 6.43 -10.18
CA ALA A 340 8.47 7.22 -9.86
C ALA A 340 9.75 6.36 -9.80
N SER A 341 10.73 6.73 -10.62
CA SER A 341 11.93 5.96 -10.92
C SER A 341 13.19 6.81 -10.75
N ILE A 342 13.33 7.38 -9.55
CA ILE A 342 14.47 8.24 -9.19
C ILE A 342 15.67 7.35 -8.85
N GLN A 343 16.83 7.67 -9.40
CA GLN A 343 18.08 6.97 -9.07
C GLN A 343 18.53 7.28 -7.63
N THR A 344 19.42 6.43 -7.08
CA THR A 344 19.96 6.64 -5.74
C THR A 344 20.68 7.99 -5.64
N PRO A 345 20.26 8.91 -4.75
CA PRO A 345 20.89 10.23 -4.66
C PRO A 345 22.36 10.15 -4.25
N GLN A 346 23.18 11.06 -4.77
CA GLN A 346 24.63 11.05 -4.53
C GLN A 346 25.00 11.15 -3.04
N HIS A 347 24.27 11.94 -2.25
CA HIS A 347 24.51 12.05 -0.82
C HIS A 347 24.22 10.75 -0.06
N VAL A 348 23.28 9.92 -0.55
CA VAL A 348 22.98 8.59 0.02
C VAL A 348 24.11 7.62 -0.30
N LEU A 349 24.60 7.62 -1.56
CA LEU A 349 25.73 6.78 -1.96
C LEU A 349 26.96 7.09 -1.12
N LYS A 350 27.28 8.39 -0.98
CA LYS A 350 28.38 8.88 -0.14
C LYS A 350 28.22 8.47 1.33
N GLU A 351 27.02 8.61 1.89
CA GLU A 351 26.77 8.20 3.27
C GLU A 351 26.98 6.69 3.45
N TRP A 352 26.45 5.86 2.55
CA TRP A 352 26.59 4.42 2.64
C TRP A 352 28.04 3.96 2.43
N SER A 353 28.79 4.59 1.54
CA SER A 353 30.20 4.25 1.31
C SER A 353 31.11 4.74 2.44
N GLU A 354 31.03 6.00 2.84
CA GLU A 354 31.95 6.62 3.79
C GLU A 354 31.57 6.33 5.25
N SER A 355 30.28 6.42 5.61
CA SER A 355 29.84 6.28 7.01
C SER A 355 29.58 4.82 7.39
N TYR A 356 29.14 3.99 6.43
CA TYR A 356 28.87 2.56 6.65
C TYR A 356 29.95 1.63 6.07
N ASN A 357 31.00 2.19 5.46
CA ASN A 357 32.13 1.45 4.86
C ASN A 357 31.70 0.45 3.77
N LEU A 358 30.60 0.72 3.07
CA LEU A 358 30.08 -0.14 2.01
C LEU A 358 30.60 0.31 0.65
N GLN A 359 31.83 -0.07 0.34
CA GLN A 359 32.52 0.24 -0.94
C GLN A 359 31.74 -0.19 -2.19
N LEU A 360 30.79 -1.12 -2.06
CA LEU A 360 29.87 -1.50 -3.14
C LEU A 360 29.24 -0.26 -3.79
N PHE A 361 28.81 0.73 -3.01
CA PHE A 361 28.07 1.89 -3.51
C PHE A 361 28.94 2.93 -4.25
N GLU A 362 30.26 2.78 -4.21
CA GLU A 362 31.20 3.55 -5.05
C GLU A 362 31.72 2.74 -6.24
N SER A 363 31.46 1.42 -6.27
CA SER A 363 32.00 0.52 -7.26
C SER A 363 31.37 0.70 -8.65
N GLU A 364 32.12 0.36 -9.69
CA GLU A 364 31.60 0.31 -11.07
C GLU A 364 30.41 -0.67 -11.20
N LEU A 365 30.42 -1.77 -10.45
CA LEU A 365 29.30 -2.73 -10.45
C LEU A 365 27.97 -2.07 -10.06
N TYR A 366 27.96 -1.17 -9.08
CA TYR A 366 26.72 -0.51 -8.66
C TYR A 366 26.28 0.56 -9.67
N LYS A 367 27.22 1.26 -10.29
CA LYS A 367 26.94 2.22 -11.37
C LYS A 367 26.32 1.51 -12.59
N GLU A 368 26.95 0.41 -13.04
CA GLU A 368 26.42 -0.44 -14.10
C GLU A 368 25.04 -1.00 -13.74
N ALA A 369 24.84 -1.44 -12.48
CA ALA A 369 23.55 -1.92 -12.01
C ALA A 369 22.46 -0.84 -12.13
N MET A 370 22.77 0.42 -11.79
CA MET A 370 21.84 1.53 -11.91
C MET A 370 21.44 1.77 -13.37
N GLU A 371 22.42 1.80 -14.28
CA GLU A 371 22.21 2.01 -15.72
C GLU A 371 21.35 0.89 -16.32
N ILE A 372 21.74 -0.38 -16.09
CA ILE A 372 21.04 -1.55 -16.61
C ILE A 372 19.60 -1.60 -16.09
N VAL A 373 19.39 -1.30 -14.80
CA VAL A 373 18.04 -1.26 -14.22
C VAL A 373 17.19 -0.17 -14.87
N CYS A 374 17.72 1.04 -15.00
CA CYS A 374 17.01 2.15 -15.65
C CYS A 374 16.67 1.83 -17.11
N GLU A 375 17.61 1.25 -17.87
CA GLU A 375 17.39 0.84 -19.26
C GLU A 375 16.32 -0.25 -19.35
N LYS A 376 16.42 -1.31 -18.54
CA LYS A 376 15.47 -2.43 -18.53
C LYS A 376 14.05 -1.95 -18.23
N MET A 377 13.92 -1.01 -17.29
CA MET A 377 12.65 -0.40 -16.90
C MET A 377 12.17 0.66 -17.90
N GLY A 378 12.98 1.06 -18.87
CA GLY A 378 12.67 2.15 -19.80
C GLY A 378 12.41 3.47 -19.08
N VAL A 379 13.25 3.80 -18.09
CA VAL A 379 13.12 5.04 -17.31
C VAL A 379 13.34 6.24 -18.21
N GLN A 380 12.40 7.19 -18.19
CA GLN A 380 12.38 8.36 -19.05
C GLN A 380 11.70 9.55 -18.33
N SER A 381 11.92 10.78 -18.78
CA SER A 381 11.41 12.01 -18.12
C SER A 381 10.52 12.91 -19.00
N GLU A 382 10.22 12.48 -20.22
CA GLU A 382 9.28 13.13 -21.13
C GLU A 382 7.84 12.86 -20.68
N ILE A 383 7.00 13.90 -20.79
CA ILE A 383 5.59 13.87 -20.42
C ILE A 383 4.84 14.63 -21.50
N GLU A 384 3.99 13.94 -22.26
CA GLU A 384 3.15 14.60 -23.28
C GLU A 384 2.01 15.38 -22.63
N ASP A 385 1.40 14.80 -21.60
CA ASP A 385 0.27 15.40 -20.90
C ASP A 385 0.35 15.17 -19.38
N GLU A 386 0.49 16.26 -18.63
CA GLU A 386 0.67 16.21 -17.18
C GLU A 386 -0.68 16.09 -16.46
N GLY A 387 -0.70 15.29 -15.37
CA GLY A 387 -1.88 15.11 -14.53
C GLY A 387 -2.19 16.33 -13.67
N PHE A 388 -3.46 16.47 -13.26
CA PHE A 388 -3.98 17.63 -12.53
C PHE A 388 -3.12 18.05 -11.32
N GLN A 389 -2.79 17.09 -10.44
CA GLN A 389 -2.05 17.39 -9.20
C GLN A 389 -0.61 17.82 -9.50
N ASN A 390 0.04 17.17 -10.47
CA ASN A 390 1.42 17.47 -10.86
C ASN A 390 1.53 18.88 -11.49
N MET A 391 0.56 19.26 -12.32
CA MET A 391 0.48 20.63 -12.87
C MET A 391 0.34 21.69 -11.77
N ILE A 392 -0.46 21.40 -10.73
CA ILE A 392 -0.66 22.32 -9.60
C ILE A 392 0.62 22.48 -8.79
N LEU A 393 1.31 21.38 -8.46
CA LEU A 393 2.62 21.44 -7.80
C LEU A 393 3.60 22.28 -8.62
N ARG A 394 3.68 22.01 -9.93
CA ARG A 394 4.59 22.72 -10.84
C ARG A 394 4.29 24.21 -10.91
N LYS A 395 3.03 24.59 -11.12
CA LYS A 395 2.60 25.99 -11.17
C LYS A 395 2.90 26.71 -9.86
N GLY A 396 2.50 26.12 -8.73
CA GLY A 396 2.72 26.72 -7.41
C GLY A 396 4.20 26.92 -7.09
N CYS A 397 5.06 25.96 -7.46
CA CYS A 397 6.51 26.14 -7.34
C CYS A 397 7.05 27.25 -8.24
N GLN A 398 6.62 27.32 -9.49
CA GLN A 398 7.05 28.35 -10.45
C GLN A 398 6.68 29.76 -9.98
N GLU A 399 5.45 29.97 -9.50
CA GLU A 399 4.98 31.26 -8.97
C GLU A 399 5.76 31.70 -7.72
N LEU A 400 6.24 30.75 -6.91
CA LEU A 400 7.04 31.02 -5.71
C LEU A 400 8.55 31.08 -5.96
N GLY A 401 9.01 30.77 -7.18
CA GLY A 401 10.44 30.62 -7.49
C GLY A 401 11.10 29.42 -6.80
N TYR A 402 10.32 28.41 -6.41
CA TYR A 402 10.85 27.17 -5.82
C TYR A 402 11.39 26.23 -6.91
N PRO A 403 12.45 25.46 -6.64
CA PRO A 403 12.96 24.47 -7.59
C PRO A 403 11.90 23.40 -7.83
N VAL A 404 11.56 23.15 -9.09
CA VAL A 404 10.68 22.05 -9.49
C VAL A 404 11.26 21.33 -10.70
N GLU A 405 11.24 20.01 -10.64
CA GLU A 405 11.76 19.13 -11.68
C GLU A 405 10.77 18.03 -12.00
N THR A 406 10.99 17.41 -13.16
CA THR A 406 10.23 16.24 -13.59
C THR A 406 10.82 14.99 -12.94
N ILE A 407 9.94 14.15 -12.39
CA ILE A 407 10.31 12.83 -11.86
C ILE A 407 10.42 11.86 -13.04
N PRO A 408 11.56 11.15 -13.20
CA PRO A 408 11.66 10.08 -14.19
C PRO A 408 10.67 8.95 -13.87
N THR A 409 10.04 8.39 -14.90
CA THR A 409 9.04 7.32 -14.77
C THR A 409 9.40 6.09 -15.60
N ASN A 410 8.98 4.91 -15.17
CA ASN A 410 9.11 3.65 -15.92
C ASN A 410 7.90 3.37 -16.82
N ALA A 411 7.37 4.42 -17.46
CA ALA A 411 6.27 4.34 -18.41
C ALA A 411 6.55 5.28 -19.60
N PRO A 412 5.99 5.02 -20.80
CA PRO A 412 6.09 5.93 -21.94
C PRO A 412 5.53 7.33 -21.65
N SER A 413 5.99 8.33 -22.40
CA SER A 413 5.58 9.74 -22.29
C SER A 413 4.08 9.97 -22.52
N ASP A 414 3.44 9.10 -23.31
CA ASP A 414 2.01 9.11 -23.64
C ASP A 414 1.12 8.42 -22.58
N HIS A 415 1.70 7.92 -21.48
CA HIS A 415 0.95 7.10 -20.51
C HIS A 415 0.12 7.96 -19.54
N TYR A 416 -1.10 8.26 -19.96
CA TYR A 416 -2.09 9.00 -19.15
C TYR A 416 -3.23 8.06 -18.69
N CYS A 417 -3.20 7.59 -17.43
CA CYS A 417 -4.34 6.82 -16.89
C CYS A 417 -4.75 7.27 -15.48
N GLY A 418 -3.92 7.05 -14.45
CA GLY A 418 -4.25 7.31 -13.05
C GLY A 418 -4.51 6.04 -12.22
N TRP A 419 -4.76 4.90 -12.87
CA TRP A 419 -5.07 3.61 -12.21
C TRP A 419 -3.85 2.71 -11.97
N CYS A 420 -2.61 3.18 -12.19
CA CYS A 420 -1.41 2.34 -12.08
C CYS A 420 -1.23 1.67 -10.72
N SER A 421 -1.77 2.25 -9.64
CA SER A 421 -1.76 1.67 -8.30
C SER A 421 -2.65 0.41 -8.17
N MET A 422 -3.54 0.17 -9.14
CA MET A 422 -4.44 -0.97 -9.20
C MET A 422 -4.02 -2.03 -10.24
N GLY A 423 -2.76 -1.94 -10.70
CA GLY A 423 -2.21 -2.72 -11.81
C GLY A 423 -2.29 -1.99 -13.15
N CYS A 424 -1.27 -2.18 -14.00
CA CYS A 424 -1.23 -1.55 -15.32
C CYS A 424 -1.99 -2.40 -16.36
N LYS A 425 -3.15 -1.92 -16.81
CA LYS A 425 -3.98 -2.59 -17.82
C LYS A 425 -3.28 -2.79 -19.17
N ASP A 426 -2.44 -1.84 -19.56
CA ASP A 426 -1.79 -1.82 -20.88
C ASP A 426 -0.41 -2.49 -20.86
N GLY A 427 0.12 -2.82 -19.68
CA GLY A 427 1.51 -3.30 -19.50
C GLY A 427 2.59 -2.28 -19.85
N LYS A 428 2.22 -1.00 -20.03
CA LYS A 428 3.14 0.10 -20.36
C LYS A 428 4.03 0.51 -19.18
N LYS A 429 3.53 0.41 -17.94
CA LYS A 429 4.33 0.64 -16.72
C LYS A 429 5.19 -0.58 -16.41
N LYS A 430 6.51 -0.42 -16.53
CA LYS A 430 7.49 -1.52 -16.49
C LYS A 430 8.00 -1.83 -15.07
N GLY A 431 7.17 -2.52 -14.28
CA GLY A 431 7.60 -3.17 -13.04
C GLY A 431 8.34 -4.49 -13.29
N THR A 432 8.66 -5.26 -12.24
CA THR A 432 9.36 -6.55 -12.41
C THR A 432 8.54 -7.58 -13.18
N SER A 433 7.20 -7.48 -13.11
CA SER A 433 6.27 -8.32 -13.86
C SER A 433 6.27 -8.09 -15.37
N GLU A 434 6.82 -6.96 -15.83
CA GLU A 434 6.92 -6.56 -17.24
C GLU A 434 8.38 -6.52 -17.73
N THR A 435 9.34 -6.87 -16.85
CA THR A 435 10.79 -6.80 -17.10
C THR A 435 11.48 -8.10 -16.69
N TRP A 436 12.01 -8.18 -15.48
CA TRP A 436 12.87 -9.27 -15.02
C TRP A 436 12.17 -10.62 -14.89
N LEU A 437 10.91 -10.64 -14.45
CA LEU A 437 10.13 -11.88 -14.44
C LEU A 437 9.79 -12.35 -15.86
N VAL A 438 9.76 -11.44 -16.84
CA VAL A 438 9.61 -11.82 -18.24
C VAL A 438 10.87 -12.54 -18.72
N ASP A 439 12.06 -12.09 -18.33
CA ASP A 439 13.32 -12.79 -18.64
C ASP A 439 13.35 -14.18 -17.98
N LEU A 440 12.91 -14.28 -16.72
CA LEU A 440 12.76 -15.56 -16.01
C LEU A 440 11.94 -16.55 -16.84
N VAL A 441 10.75 -16.14 -17.29
CA VAL A 441 9.85 -17.01 -18.08
C VAL A 441 10.45 -17.31 -19.46
N LYS A 442 10.91 -16.29 -20.20
CA LYS A 442 11.48 -16.45 -21.55
C LYS A 442 12.73 -17.31 -21.60
N SER A 443 13.49 -17.37 -20.51
CA SER A 443 14.68 -18.24 -20.44
C SER A 443 14.35 -19.74 -20.51
N GLY A 444 13.11 -20.14 -20.19
CA GLY A 444 12.73 -21.54 -20.05
C GLY A 444 13.33 -22.24 -18.81
N ASN A 445 14.02 -21.49 -17.95
CA ASN A 445 14.66 -22.03 -16.74
C ASN A 445 13.95 -21.64 -15.44
N GLY A 446 12.87 -20.88 -15.53
CA GLY A 446 12.16 -20.34 -14.39
C GLY A 446 10.70 -20.77 -14.29
N ALA A 447 10.19 -20.89 -13.07
CA ALA A 447 8.75 -20.96 -12.79
C ALA A 447 8.37 -20.09 -11.59
N ILE A 448 7.14 -19.57 -11.61
CA ILE A 448 6.57 -18.73 -10.54
C ILE A 448 5.36 -19.47 -9.95
N LEU A 449 5.39 -19.67 -8.63
CA LEU A 449 4.30 -20.25 -7.84
C LEU A 449 3.61 -19.12 -7.05
N PRO A 450 2.48 -18.57 -7.53
CA PRO A 450 1.70 -17.59 -6.78
C PRO A 450 0.82 -18.25 -5.70
N GLU A 451 0.24 -17.42 -4.83
CA GLU A 451 -0.68 -17.84 -3.77
C GLU A 451 -0.10 -18.89 -2.79
N CYS A 452 1.21 -18.81 -2.54
CA CYS A 452 1.91 -19.68 -1.61
C CYS A 452 2.72 -18.89 -0.56
N GLU A 453 2.58 -19.26 0.70
CA GLU A 453 3.26 -18.60 1.81
C GLU A 453 4.48 -19.41 2.24
N ALA A 454 5.67 -18.83 2.11
CA ALA A 454 6.88 -19.40 2.71
C ALA A 454 6.76 -19.43 4.24
N LEU A 455 7.05 -20.58 4.82
CA LEU A 455 6.92 -20.82 6.26
C LEU A 455 8.27 -20.66 6.96
N GLU A 456 9.31 -21.26 6.40
CA GLU A 456 10.67 -21.29 6.93
C GLU A 456 11.69 -21.59 5.83
N VAL A 457 12.89 -21.04 5.97
CA VAL A 457 14.10 -21.47 5.27
C VAL A 457 14.66 -22.67 6.03
N ILE A 458 14.87 -23.78 5.33
CA ILE A 458 15.48 -24.98 5.89
C ILE A 458 17.00 -24.85 5.77
N HIS A 459 17.71 -25.05 6.86
CA HIS A 459 19.17 -25.04 6.90
C HIS A 459 19.70 -26.16 7.81
N GLU A 460 20.89 -26.64 7.50
CA GLU A 460 21.55 -27.74 8.21
C GLU A 460 22.89 -27.26 8.80
N GLU A 461 23.20 -27.70 10.02
CA GLU A 461 24.51 -27.46 10.62
C GLU A 461 25.60 -28.22 9.86
N LYS A 462 26.74 -27.57 9.59
CA LYS A 462 27.91 -28.29 9.10
C LYS A 462 28.45 -29.18 10.22
N ASN A 463 28.72 -30.45 9.92
CA ASN A 463 29.37 -31.37 10.85
C ASN A 463 30.73 -30.81 11.32
N GLY A 464 30.77 -30.24 12.53
CA GLY A 464 31.94 -29.67 13.19
C GLY A 464 31.56 -28.53 14.15
N ASN A 465 32.15 -28.50 15.36
CA ASN A 465 31.78 -27.64 16.50
C ASN A 465 31.88 -26.10 16.30
N SER A 466 31.99 -25.58 15.08
CA SER A 466 32.09 -24.12 14.81
C SER A 466 31.60 -23.66 13.43
N GLY A 467 30.98 -24.52 12.61
CA GLY A 467 30.53 -24.15 11.27
C GLY A 467 29.20 -23.39 11.25
N LYS A 468 29.09 -22.35 10.43
CA LYS A 468 27.79 -21.75 10.06
C LYS A 468 26.88 -22.82 9.47
N SER A 469 25.58 -22.74 9.73
CA SER A 469 24.61 -23.59 9.03
C SER A 469 24.51 -23.18 7.56
N LYS A 470 24.04 -24.08 6.72
CA LYS A 470 23.90 -23.87 5.27
C LYS A 470 22.44 -24.00 4.88
N ALA A 471 21.90 -23.03 4.14
CA ALA A 471 20.55 -23.12 3.60
C ALA A 471 20.46 -24.21 2.52
N ILE A 472 19.40 -25.02 2.59
CA ILE A 472 19.15 -26.14 1.68
C ILE A 472 17.79 -26.06 0.97
N GLY A 473 16.97 -25.06 1.31
CA GLY A 473 15.66 -24.91 0.70
C GLY A 473 14.69 -24.07 1.50
N VAL A 474 13.42 -24.11 1.11
CA VAL A 474 12.31 -23.39 1.73
C VAL A 474 11.09 -24.29 1.81
N ALA A 475 10.47 -24.35 2.99
CA ALA A 475 9.14 -24.93 3.16
C ALA A 475 8.07 -23.86 2.91
N PHE A 476 7.01 -24.20 2.18
CA PHE A 476 5.93 -23.29 1.85
C PHE A 476 4.57 -23.97 1.95
N ALA A 477 3.52 -23.18 2.18
CA ALA A 477 2.15 -23.65 2.23
C ALA A 477 1.26 -22.97 1.19
N PHE A 478 0.26 -23.69 0.71
CA PHE A 478 -0.77 -23.16 -0.18
C PHE A 478 -2.12 -23.83 0.13
N GLN A 479 -3.20 -23.30 -0.44
CA GLN A 479 -4.51 -23.94 -0.42
C GLN A 479 -4.70 -24.71 -1.72
N ASN A 480 -4.97 -26.01 -1.63
CA ASN A 480 -5.24 -26.86 -2.78
C ASN A 480 -6.64 -26.59 -3.38
N ILE A 481 -7.01 -27.32 -4.44
CA ILE A 481 -8.31 -27.18 -5.11
C ILE A 481 -9.51 -27.46 -4.20
N GLU A 482 -9.34 -28.26 -3.14
CA GLU A 482 -10.35 -28.57 -2.13
C GLU A 482 -10.38 -27.56 -0.98
N GLY A 483 -9.54 -26.51 -1.04
CA GLY A 483 -9.39 -25.50 0.02
C GLY A 483 -8.60 -25.99 1.23
N MET A 484 -8.00 -27.17 1.18
CA MET A 484 -7.16 -27.69 2.25
C MET A 484 -5.76 -27.10 2.18
N ARG A 485 -5.19 -26.76 3.35
CA ARG A 485 -3.81 -26.31 3.47
C ARG A 485 -2.84 -27.48 3.28
N GLU A 486 -1.97 -27.37 2.28
CA GLU A 486 -0.87 -28.30 2.02
C GLU A 486 0.47 -27.60 2.29
N ILE A 487 1.50 -28.39 2.66
CA ILE A 487 2.88 -27.92 2.86
C ILE A 487 3.77 -28.66 1.87
N CYS A 488 4.68 -27.95 1.21
CA CYS A 488 5.65 -28.48 0.26
C CYS A 488 7.02 -27.88 0.51
N MET A 489 8.04 -28.43 -0.16
CA MET A 489 9.42 -27.95 -0.03
C MET A 489 10.03 -27.69 -1.41
N VAL A 490 10.77 -26.59 -1.52
CA VAL A 490 11.75 -26.39 -2.59
C VAL A 490 13.13 -26.64 -2.01
N LYS A 491 13.87 -27.62 -2.53
CA LYS A 491 15.29 -27.81 -2.26
C LYS A 491 16.11 -27.02 -3.27
N SER A 492 17.12 -26.32 -2.78
CA SER A 492 17.93 -25.42 -3.61
C SER A 492 19.37 -25.35 -3.14
N THR A 493 20.28 -25.10 -4.09
CA THR A 493 21.69 -24.83 -3.79
C THR A 493 21.87 -23.48 -3.11
N VAL A 494 21.09 -22.47 -3.54
CA VAL A 494 21.07 -21.12 -2.96
C VAL A 494 19.63 -20.70 -2.67
N THR A 495 19.41 -20.10 -1.51
CA THR A 495 18.12 -19.54 -1.11
C THR A 495 18.20 -18.02 -1.08
N ILE A 496 17.27 -17.35 -1.74
CA ILE A 496 17.16 -15.90 -1.76
C ILE A 496 15.82 -15.50 -1.12
N VAL A 497 15.88 -14.64 -0.11
CA VAL A 497 14.68 -14.05 0.53
C VAL A 497 14.55 -12.60 0.08
N ALA A 498 13.37 -12.28 -0.47
CA ALA A 498 13.04 -10.99 -1.05
C ALA A 498 11.57 -10.60 -0.75
N CYS A 499 11.12 -10.84 0.48
CA CYS A 499 9.73 -10.63 0.92
C CYS A 499 9.40 -9.15 1.25
N GLY A 500 10.37 -8.24 1.15
CA GLY A 500 10.25 -6.83 1.53
C GLY A 500 10.46 -6.58 3.02
N ALA A 501 10.74 -5.32 3.39
CA ALA A 501 11.13 -4.94 4.75
C ALA A 501 10.14 -5.30 5.87
N LEU A 502 8.86 -5.50 5.56
CA LEU A 502 7.87 -5.90 6.56
C LEU A 502 7.82 -7.42 6.81
N SER A 503 8.15 -8.23 5.81
CA SER A 503 7.93 -9.68 5.83
C SER A 503 9.21 -10.50 5.90
N THR A 504 10.31 -10.01 5.32
CA THR A 504 11.63 -10.67 5.36
C THR A 504 12.08 -10.97 6.79
N PRO A 505 12.03 -10.03 7.76
CA PRO A 505 12.42 -10.35 9.13
C PRO A 505 11.61 -11.49 9.75
N SER A 506 10.29 -11.51 9.51
CA SER A 506 9.39 -12.53 10.07
C SER A 506 9.75 -13.93 9.56
N LEU A 507 10.10 -14.06 8.27
CA LEU A 507 10.54 -15.33 7.72
C LEU A 507 11.88 -15.78 8.32
N LEU A 508 12.85 -14.87 8.46
CA LEU A 508 14.16 -15.20 9.05
C LEU A 508 14.03 -15.65 10.51
N ILE A 509 13.20 -14.97 11.31
CA ILE A 509 12.93 -15.35 12.71
C ILE A 509 12.28 -16.73 12.78
N LYS A 510 11.27 -17.00 11.93
CA LYS A 510 10.62 -18.32 11.86
C LYS A 510 11.58 -19.43 11.42
N SER A 511 12.59 -19.07 10.63
CA SER A 511 13.65 -19.98 10.17
C SER A 511 14.73 -20.22 11.25
N GLY A 512 14.61 -19.62 12.43
CA GLY A 512 15.50 -19.86 13.57
C GLY A 512 16.78 -19.01 13.58
N LEU A 513 16.92 -18.00 12.71
CA LEU A 513 18.03 -17.05 12.76
C LEU A 513 17.93 -16.20 14.04
N LYS A 514 19.08 -15.88 14.64
CA LYS A 514 19.21 -15.23 15.95
C LYS A 514 19.87 -13.86 15.90
N ASN A 515 20.20 -13.35 14.71
CA ASN A 515 20.90 -12.08 14.57
C ASN A 515 20.05 -10.96 15.18
N PRO A 516 20.57 -10.21 16.18
CA PRO A 516 19.77 -9.25 16.93
C PRO A 516 19.30 -8.04 16.10
N ASN A 517 19.87 -7.85 14.90
CA ASN A 517 19.52 -6.77 13.98
C ASN A 517 18.31 -7.11 13.10
N ILE A 518 17.87 -8.37 13.04
CA ILE A 518 16.70 -8.77 12.24
C ILE A 518 15.45 -8.07 12.76
N GLY A 519 14.78 -7.36 11.85
CA GLY A 519 13.53 -6.64 12.13
C GLY A 519 13.72 -5.27 12.75
N ARG A 520 14.95 -4.80 12.97
CA ARG A 520 15.26 -3.46 13.51
C ARG A 520 15.73 -2.53 12.40
N ASN A 521 15.85 -1.22 12.68
CA ASN A 521 16.30 -0.21 11.69
C ASN A 521 15.31 -0.06 10.53
N LEU A 522 14.01 -0.25 10.79
CA LEU A 522 12.97 -0.01 9.79
C LEU A 522 12.80 1.50 9.58
N HIS A 523 12.98 1.95 8.35
CA HIS A 523 12.64 3.31 7.90
C HIS A 523 11.37 3.30 7.07
N LEU A 524 10.59 4.37 7.18
CA LEU A 524 9.24 4.45 6.60
C LEU A 524 9.04 5.58 5.59
N HIS A 525 9.96 6.54 5.44
CA HIS A 525 9.68 7.77 4.68
C HIS A 525 8.31 8.37 5.04
N PRO A 526 8.15 8.86 6.29
CA PRO A 526 6.87 9.40 6.75
C PRO A 526 6.45 10.56 5.84
N VAL A 527 5.16 10.60 5.49
CA VAL A 527 4.59 11.69 4.69
C VAL A 527 3.47 12.41 5.44
N VAL A 528 3.41 13.72 5.26
CA VAL A 528 2.29 14.57 5.64
C VAL A 528 1.75 15.31 4.42
N ILE A 529 0.46 15.59 4.42
CA ILE A 529 -0.25 16.02 3.21
C ILE A 529 -1.05 17.30 3.51
N ALA A 530 -1.05 18.21 2.55
CA ALA A 530 -2.00 19.30 2.45
C ALA A 530 -2.81 19.18 1.15
N TRP A 531 -3.98 19.80 1.14
CA TRP A 531 -4.93 19.75 0.05
C TRP A 531 -5.39 21.13 -0.36
N GLY A 532 -5.71 21.30 -1.65
CA GLY A 532 -6.25 22.54 -2.21
C GLY A 532 -7.35 22.26 -3.21
N TYR A 533 -8.45 23.02 -3.13
CA TYR A 533 -9.61 22.93 -4.02
C TYR A 533 -9.52 23.95 -5.15
N PHE A 534 -9.73 23.49 -6.38
CA PHE A 534 -9.65 24.29 -7.61
C PHE A 534 -10.94 24.10 -8.43
N PRO A 535 -11.98 24.91 -8.16
CA PRO A 535 -13.25 24.82 -8.89
C PRO A 535 -13.06 25.12 -10.39
N ASP A 536 -14.05 24.71 -11.19
CA ASP A 536 -14.08 25.09 -12.59
C ASP A 536 -14.29 26.60 -12.71
N SER A 537 -13.46 27.27 -13.52
CA SER A 537 -13.60 28.71 -13.76
C SER A 537 -14.91 28.99 -14.52
N PRO A 538 -15.64 30.09 -14.20
CA PRO A 538 -16.78 30.51 -15.01
C PRO A 538 -16.34 30.81 -16.44
N SER A 539 -17.17 30.40 -17.40
CA SER A 539 -16.92 30.34 -18.86
C SER A 539 -16.60 31.68 -19.56
N THR A 540 -16.39 32.77 -18.80
CA THR A 540 -16.22 34.13 -19.31
C THR A 540 -14.74 34.57 -19.44
N SER A 541 -13.78 33.73 -19.05
CA SER A 541 -12.35 33.98 -19.24
C SER A 541 -11.77 33.07 -20.34
N ASN A 542 -10.97 33.63 -21.25
CA ASN A 542 -10.39 32.90 -22.39
C ASN A 542 -9.30 31.89 -21.98
N GLU A 543 -8.88 31.87 -20.72
CA GLU A 543 -7.91 30.93 -20.17
C GLU A 543 -8.45 30.32 -18.86
N THR A 544 -8.94 29.08 -18.91
CA THR A 544 -9.39 28.35 -17.72
C THR A 544 -8.22 27.65 -17.04
N TRP A 545 -7.92 28.02 -15.79
CA TRP A 545 -6.89 27.37 -14.96
C TRP A 545 -7.48 26.85 -13.63
N PRO A 546 -7.20 25.58 -13.24
CA PRO A 546 -6.72 24.49 -14.10
C PRO A 546 -7.76 24.09 -15.13
N LYS A 547 -7.34 23.46 -16.24
CA LYS A 547 -8.24 23.00 -17.31
C LYS A 547 -9.41 22.15 -16.75
N ALA A 548 -10.63 22.39 -17.20
CA ALA A 548 -11.86 21.82 -16.61
C ALA A 548 -11.98 20.29 -16.78
N GLU A 549 -11.41 19.76 -17.86
CA GLU A 549 -11.40 18.32 -18.17
C GLU A 549 -10.50 17.51 -17.23
N LYS A 550 -9.44 18.12 -16.68
CA LYS A 550 -8.44 17.42 -15.85
C LYS A 550 -9.01 17.05 -14.49
N LYS A 551 -9.00 15.77 -14.12
CA LYS A 551 -9.43 15.34 -12.78
C LYS A 551 -8.25 14.93 -11.90
N SER A 552 -8.42 15.07 -10.59
CA SER A 552 -7.37 14.78 -9.59
C SER A 552 -6.86 13.35 -9.60
N TYR A 553 -7.65 12.39 -10.10
CA TYR A 553 -7.31 10.97 -10.12
C TYR A 553 -6.82 10.45 -11.48
N GLU A 554 -6.61 11.34 -12.45
CA GLU A 554 -6.22 10.98 -13.81
C GLU A 554 -4.77 11.36 -14.12
N GLY A 555 -4.21 10.71 -15.14
CA GLY A 555 -2.88 11.00 -15.68
C GLY A 555 -1.73 10.28 -14.98
N GLY A 556 -0.50 10.69 -15.31
CA GLY A 556 0.69 10.22 -14.62
C GLY A 556 0.61 10.56 -13.14
N ILE A 557 0.72 9.57 -12.26
CA ILE A 557 0.43 9.75 -10.83
C ILE A 557 1.44 10.70 -10.17
N MET A 558 2.74 10.48 -10.43
CA MET A 558 3.82 11.20 -9.78
C MET A 558 4.89 11.57 -10.82
N THR A 559 4.80 12.80 -11.30
CA THR A 559 5.63 13.33 -12.41
C THR A 559 6.31 14.65 -12.08
N ALA A 560 5.94 15.32 -10.99
CA ALA A 560 6.59 16.56 -10.52
C ALA A 560 7.12 16.41 -9.09
N MET A 561 8.29 16.98 -8.82
CA MET A 561 8.89 17.05 -7.49
C MET A 561 9.50 18.43 -7.24
N SER A 562 9.40 18.92 -6.00
CA SER A 562 10.23 20.02 -5.51
C SER A 562 11.22 19.56 -4.45
N LYS A 563 12.46 20.03 -4.57
CA LYS A 563 13.55 19.81 -3.61
C LYS A 563 13.74 20.97 -2.63
N VAL A 564 12.80 21.91 -2.57
CA VAL A 564 12.91 23.18 -1.82
C VAL A 564 13.30 23.01 -0.35
N VAL A 565 12.92 21.89 0.28
CA VAL A 565 13.28 21.55 1.67
C VAL A 565 13.99 20.20 1.80
N ALA A 566 14.58 19.70 0.71
CA ALA A 566 15.18 18.37 0.66
C ALA A 566 16.59 18.31 1.27
N ASN A 567 17.27 19.46 1.39
CA ASN A 567 18.63 19.59 1.93
C ASN A 567 19.68 18.70 1.22
N PHE A 568 19.56 18.52 -0.10
CA PHE A 568 20.44 17.64 -0.88
C PHE A 568 21.90 18.13 -0.97
N GLU A 569 22.12 19.44 -0.87
CA GLU A 569 23.46 20.04 -0.82
C GLU A 569 24.13 19.92 0.57
N GLY A 570 23.35 19.59 1.60
CA GLY A 570 23.80 19.43 2.98
C GLY A 570 23.84 17.96 3.40
N SER A 571 23.05 17.61 4.41
CA SER A 571 23.01 16.24 4.95
C SER A 571 22.12 15.28 4.14
N GLY A 572 21.30 15.79 3.23
CA GLY A 572 20.24 15.03 2.55
C GLY A 572 19.06 14.65 3.45
N TYR A 573 19.14 14.90 4.77
CA TYR A 573 18.04 14.68 5.71
C TYR A 573 17.10 15.89 5.73
N GLY A 574 16.27 15.99 4.69
CA GLY A 574 15.19 16.97 4.54
C GLY A 574 13.89 16.30 4.10
N ALA A 575 13.01 17.06 3.44
CA ALA A 575 11.81 16.53 2.80
C ALA A 575 11.71 16.90 1.31
N VAL A 576 11.21 15.97 0.49
CA VAL A 576 10.83 16.25 -0.89
C VAL A 576 9.33 16.49 -0.97
N ILE A 577 8.91 17.37 -1.88
CA ILE A 577 7.48 17.67 -2.10
C ILE A 577 7.05 17.00 -3.41
N GLN A 578 6.01 16.18 -3.36
CA GLN A 578 5.51 15.38 -4.48
C GLN A 578 3.97 15.25 -4.41
N THR A 579 3.38 14.54 -5.37
CA THR A 579 1.93 14.33 -5.45
C THR A 579 1.56 12.84 -5.35
N PRO A 580 0.46 12.48 -4.67
CA PRO A 580 -0.01 11.10 -4.60
C PRO A 580 -1.08 10.79 -5.66
N GLY A 581 -1.30 9.51 -5.94
CA GLY A 581 -2.46 9.03 -6.71
C GLY A 581 -3.50 8.45 -5.78
N LEU A 582 -4.56 9.22 -5.50
CA LEU A 582 -5.62 8.84 -4.57
C LEU A 582 -6.95 8.72 -5.29
N HIS A 583 -7.58 7.57 -5.14
CA HIS A 583 -8.96 7.32 -5.55
C HIS A 583 -9.92 7.65 -4.38
N PRO A 584 -11.25 7.67 -4.59
CA PRO A 584 -12.19 8.21 -3.60
C PRO A 584 -12.06 7.59 -2.21
N GLY A 585 -11.74 6.30 -2.12
CA GLY A 585 -11.50 5.57 -0.89
C GLY A 585 -10.36 6.15 -0.08
N MET A 586 -9.14 6.08 -0.61
CA MET A 586 -7.95 6.57 0.09
C MET A 586 -8.01 8.09 0.31
N PHE A 587 -8.58 8.84 -0.64
CA PHE A 587 -8.85 10.27 -0.45
C PHE A 587 -9.75 10.50 0.78
N SER A 588 -10.85 9.76 0.89
CA SER A 588 -11.81 9.90 1.99
C SER A 588 -11.23 9.52 3.36
N ALA A 589 -10.40 8.48 3.42
CA ALA A 589 -9.75 8.05 4.67
C ALA A 589 -8.81 9.14 5.22
N LEU A 590 -8.16 9.86 4.32
CA LEU A 590 -7.18 10.90 4.62
C LEU A 590 -7.79 12.29 4.83
N MET A 591 -8.95 12.57 4.23
CA MET A 591 -9.67 13.82 4.43
C MET A 591 -10.09 13.95 5.92
N PRO A 592 -9.92 15.13 6.56
CA PRO A 592 -10.43 15.37 7.90
C PRO A 592 -11.95 15.27 7.95
N TRP A 593 -12.47 14.78 9.08
CA TRP A 593 -13.90 14.71 9.33
C TRP A 593 -14.26 15.71 10.43
N VAL A 594 -15.01 16.76 10.07
CA VAL A 594 -15.55 17.73 11.03
C VAL A 594 -16.98 17.36 11.42
N SER A 595 -17.82 17.08 10.44
CA SER A 595 -19.20 16.60 10.62
C SER A 595 -19.58 15.71 9.45
N GLY A 596 -20.67 14.96 9.57
CA GLY A 596 -21.17 14.15 8.46
C GLY A 596 -21.55 14.99 7.23
N LEU A 597 -22.11 16.19 7.44
CA LEU A 597 -22.43 17.14 6.38
C LEU A 597 -21.17 17.73 5.75
N ASP A 598 -20.26 18.30 6.56
CA ASP A 598 -18.99 18.88 6.08
C ASP A 598 -18.20 17.87 5.27
N PHE A 599 -18.14 16.61 5.73
CA PHE A 599 -17.44 15.56 5.03
C PHE A 599 -18.04 15.27 3.65
N LYS A 600 -19.38 15.21 3.54
CA LYS A 600 -20.03 15.06 2.22
C LYS A 600 -19.74 16.24 1.29
N MET A 601 -19.72 17.46 1.82
CA MET A 601 -19.36 18.66 1.04
C MET A 601 -17.91 18.63 0.56
N ARG A 602 -16.98 18.12 1.37
CA ARG A 602 -15.58 17.92 0.93
C ARG A 602 -15.50 16.85 -0.15
N MET A 603 -16.23 15.75 0.01
CA MET A 603 -16.22 14.66 -0.97
C MET A 603 -16.84 15.08 -2.31
N SER A 604 -17.86 15.94 -2.34
CA SER A 604 -18.38 16.46 -3.62
C SER A 604 -17.35 17.30 -4.40
N LYS A 605 -16.30 17.81 -3.72
CA LYS A 605 -15.18 18.54 -4.33
C LYS A 605 -14.01 17.62 -4.76
N TYR A 606 -14.13 16.31 -4.58
CA TYR A 606 -13.05 15.33 -4.73
C TYR A 606 -12.27 15.47 -6.05
N SER A 607 -12.97 15.42 -7.19
CA SER A 607 -12.33 15.37 -8.51
C SER A 607 -11.54 16.64 -8.88
N ARG A 608 -11.71 17.70 -8.09
CA ARG A 608 -11.10 19.02 -8.25
C ARG A 608 -10.27 19.46 -7.04
N THR A 609 -9.95 18.53 -6.15
CA THR A 609 -9.07 18.76 -5.00
C THR A 609 -7.72 18.10 -5.27
N ALA A 610 -6.63 18.87 -5.25
CA ALA A 610 -5.27 18.35 -5.34
C ALA A 610 -4.71 18.04 -3.96
N TYR A 611 -4.00 16.92 -3.83
CA TYR A 611 -3.20 16.61 -2.65
C TYR A 611 -1.73 16.78 -3.01
N ILE A 612 -0.98 17.44 -2.14
CA ILE A 612 0.48 17.54 -2.26
C ILE A 612 1.04 17.12 -0.91
N PHE A 613 2.14 16.37 -0.93
CA PHE A 613 2.74 15.81 0.28
C PHE A 613 4.20 16.18 0.41
N ALA A 614 4.63 16.29 1.67
CA ALA A 614 6.03 16.32 2.05
C ALA A 614 6.44 14.94 2.54
N LEU A 615 7.52 14.39 1.98
CA LEU A 615 8.10 13.11 2.34
C LEU A 615 9.47 13.35 2.96
N ALA A 616 9.65 13.00 4.22
CA ALA A 616 10.93 13.14 4.90
C ALA A 616 11.84 11.94 4.66
N ARG A 617 13.14 12.21 4.47
CA ARG A 617 14.18 11.21 4.65
C ARG A 617 14.38 11.02 6.15
N ASP A 618 13.84 9.93 6.70
CA ASP A 618 13.77 9.75 8.14
C ASP A 618 15.07 9.27 8.79
N LYS A 619 15.47 9.94 9.87
CA LYS A 619 16.42 9.43 10.87
C LYS A 619 15.74 8.50 11.87
N GLY A 620 14.47 8.75 12.12
CA GLY A 620 13.58 7.91 12.90
C GLY A 620 13.60 6.49 12.38
N SER A 621 13.43 5.54 13.30
CA SER A 621 13.46 4.13 12.96
C SER A 621 12.44 3.34 13.77
N GLY A 622 12.15 2.16 13.27
CA GLY A 622 11.14 1.25 13.79
C GLY A 622 11.60 -0.20 13.82
N GLU A 623 10.63 -1.05 14.15
CA GLU A 623 10.79 -2.49 14.17
C GLU A 623 9.65 -3.20 13.42
N ALA A 624 9.98 -4.26 12.68
CA ALA A 624 9.03 -5.13 11.98
C ALA A 624 9.37 -6.59 12.23
N PHE A 625 8.92 -7.16 13.36
CA PHE A 625 9.01 -8.59 13.64
C PHE A 625 7.88 -9.40 12.98
N SER A 626 6.79 -8.71 12.61
CA SER A 626 5.67 -9.24 11.85
C SER A 626 5.14 -8.14 10.93
N PRO A 627 4.71 -8.47 9.70
CA PRO A 627 4.12 -7.48 8.80
C PRO A 627 2.85 -6.82 9.33
N TYR A 628 2.17 -7.44 10.31
CA TYR A 628 0.95 -6.93 10.94
C TYR A 628 1.20 -6.29 12.32
N SER A 629 2.47 -6.14 12.72
CA SER A 629 2.86 -5.62 14.02
C SER A 629 4.15 -4.81 13.87
N VAL A 630 4.00 -3.57 13.43
CA VAL A 630 5.10 -2.64 13.11
C VAL A 630 5.13 -1.52 14.15
N SER A 631 6.30 -1.23 14.71
CA SER A 631 6.52 -0.04 15.53
C SER A 631 7.37 0.96 14.75
N TYR A 632 7.16 2.25 14.98
CA TYR A 632 7.96 3.30 14.37
C TYR A 632 8.03 4.50 15.31
N LYS A 633 9.21 5.12 15.41
CA LYS A 633 9.40 6.34 16.17
C LYS A 633 9.94 7.43 15.25
N LEU A 634 9.14 8.47 15.07
CA LEU A 634 9.52 9.68 14.36
C LEU A 634 10.62 10.42 15.14
N ASP A 635 11.70 10.81 14.48
CA ASP A 635 12.74 11.65 15.09
C ASP A 635 12.31 13.12 15.10
N GLN A 636 12.83 13.90 16.04
CA GLN A 636 12.56 15.33 16.13
C GLN A 636 12.96 16.08 14.85
N THR A 637 14.09 15.70 14.25
CA THR A 637 14.56 16.29 12.98
C THR A 637 13.57 16.01 11.85
N ASP A 638 13.02 14.79 11.82
CA ASP A 638 12.08 14.38 10.78
C ASP A 638 10.76 15.14 10.92
N GLU A 639 10.27 15.32 12.15
CA GLU A 639 9.10 16.14 12.42
C GLU A 639 9.31 17.59 11.95
N GLU A 640 10.46 18.20 12.25
CA GLU A 640 10.79 19.55 11.80
C GLU A 640 10.83 19.67 10.28
N ASN A 641 11.42 18.68 9.60
CA ASN A 641 11.45 18.61 8.14
C ASN A 641 10.06 18.45 7.53
N LEU A 642 9.19 17.64 8.13
CA LEU A 642 7.80 17.48 7.69
C LEU A 642 6.99 18.76 7.92
N LYS A 643 7.17 19.46 9.03
CA LYS A 643 6.56 20.77 9.30
C LYS A 643 6.98 21.81 8.27
N ALA A 644 8.27 21.87 7.95
CA ALA A 644 8.80 22.74 6.90
C ALA A 644 8.21 22.38 5.53
N GLY A 645 8.10 21.10 5.19
CA GLY A 645 7.47 20.65 3.96
C GLY A 645 5.97 20.96 3.88
N LEU A 646 5.24 20.82 4.99
CA LEU A 646 3.81 21.16 5.05
C LEU A 646 3.58 22.66 4.87
N GLU A 647 4.43 23.50 5.49
CA GLU A 647 4.43 24.95 5.31
C GLU A 647 4.60 25.32 3.83
N LYS A 648 5.59 24.75 3.16
CA LYS A 648 5.83 24.98 1.73
C LYS A 648 4.68 24.50 0.87
N THR A 649 4.10 23.35 1.21
CA THR A 649 2.98 22.76 0.47
C THR A 649 1.74 23.66 0.49
N LEU A 650 1.38 24.21 1.66
CA LEU A 650 0.25 25.14 1.77
C LEU A 650 0.44 26.38 0.90
N ARG A 651 1.67 26.92 0.85
CA ARG A 651 2.01 28.06 -0.02
C ARG A 651 1.96 27.69 -1.49
N ILE A 652 2.47 26.53 -1.87
CA ILE A 652 2.44 26.03 -3.26
C ILE A 652 0.98 25.94 -3.74
N LEU A 653 0.09 25.36 -2.93
CA LEU A 653 -1.34 25.25 -3.27
C LEU A 653 -1.99 26.62 -3.45
N ALA A 654 -1.73 27.56 -2.54
CA ALA A 654 -2.27 28.92 -2.63
C ALA A 654 -1.72 29.67 -3.87
N ALA A 655 -0.41 29.60 -4.11
CA ALA A 655 0.24 30.23 -5.26
C ALA A 655 -0.21 29.62 -6.60
N ALA A 656 -0.56 28.33 -6.61
CA ALA A 656 -1.16 27.69 -7.77
C ALA A 656 -2.61 28.13 -8.04
N GLY A 657 -3.24 28.89 -7.14
CA GLY A 657 -4.61 29.43 -7.31
C GLY A 657 -5.71 28.60 -6.65
N ALA A 658 -5.42 27.86 -5.58
CA ALA A 658 -6.46 27.16 -4.82
C ALA A 658 -7.47 28.15 -4.23
N GLU A 659 -8.77 27.88 -4.35
CA GLU A 659 -9.82 28.69 -3.69
C GLU A 659 -9.86 28.41 -2.18
N GLU A 660 -9.63 27.15 -1.80
CA GLU A 660 -9.62 26.69 -0.42
C GLU A 660 -8.45 25.75 -0.20
N ILE A 661 -7.72 25.90 0.92
CA ILE A 661 -6.62 25.04 1.32
C ILE A 661 -6.82 24.49 2.74
N GLY A 662 -6.22 23.33 3.02
CA GLY A 662 -6.17 22.77 4.37
C GLY A 662 -5.22 21.60 4.51
N THR A 663 -5.21 21.01 5.70
CA THR A 663 -4.37 19.85 6.05
C THR A 663 -5.22 18.64 6.46
N GLN A 664 -4.55 17.55 6.86
CA GLN A 664 -5.20 16.33 7.34
C GLN A 664 -5.46 16.31 8.86
N GLN A 665 -5.25 17.43 9.54
CA GLN A 665 -5.37 17.55 10.98
C GLN A 665 -6.77 17.28 11.50
N GLU A 666 -6.86 16.81 12.75
CA GLU A 666 -8.11 16.33 13.35
C GLU A 666 -9.20 17.41 13.42
N LYS A 667 -8.82 18.69 13.53
CA LYS A 667 -9.75 19.82 13.58
C LYS A 667 -10.37 20.17 12.22
N GLY A 668 -9.78 19.68 11.12
CA GLY A 668 -10.27 19.92 9.76
C GLY A 668 -10.38 21.39 9.38
N ARG A 669 -9.50 22.26 9.90
CA ARG A 669 -9.49 23.68 9.55
C ARG A 669 -9.14 23.83 8.07
N SER A 670 -9.77 24.80 7.43
CA SER A 670 -9.46 25.22 6.07
C SER A 670 -9.48 26.75 5.97
N LEU A 671 -8.83 27.25 4.93
CA LEU A 671 -8.77 28.67 4.62
C LEU A 671 -9.25 28.88 3.19
N LYS A 672 -10.24 29.75 3.00
CA LYS A 672 -10.60 30.27 1.69
C LYS A 672 -9.60 31.34 1.28
N VAL A 673 -8.69 31.00 0.37
CA VAL A 673 -7.54 31.83 0.00
C VAL A 673 -7.99 33.17 -0.58
N ASN A 674 -9.01 33.17 -1.44
CA ASN A 674 -9.49 34.36 -2.14
C ASN A 674 -10.23 35.36 -1.23
N GLU A 675 -10.74 34.90 -0.08
CA GLU A 675 -11.46 35.73 0.89
C GLU A 675 -10.55 36.21 2.04
N ALA A 676 -9.36 35.62 2.19
CA ALA A 676 -8.47 35.84 3.33
C ALA A 676 -7.54 37.04 3.12
N SER A 677 -7.34 37.82 4.17
CA SER A 677 -6.25 38.80 4.19
C SER A 677 -4.88 38.12 4.27
N THR A 678 -3.81 38.80 3.85
CA THR A 678 -2.42 38.30 3.98
C THR A 678 -2.10 37.90 5.42
N LYS A 679 -2.58 38.65 6.41
CA LYS A 679 -2.36 38.34 7.84
C LYS A 679 -3.05 37.05 8.26
N GLU A 680 -4.27 36.80 7.75
CA GLU A 680 -5.01 35.57 8.03
C GLU A 680 -4.34 34.37 7.36
N PHE A 681 -3.89 34.53 6.11
CA PHE A 681 -3.12 33.52 5.40
C PHE A 681 -1.84 33.13 6.15
N GLU A 682 -1.00 34.11 6.51
CA GLU A 682 0.24 33.85 7.24
C GLU A 682 -0.01 33.22 8.62
N ARG A 683 -1.09 33.63 9.30
CA ARG A 683 -1.50 32.99 10.56
C ARG A 683 -1.91 31.54 10.34
N PHE A 684 -2.74 31.27 9.34
CA PHE A 684 -3.22 29.92 9.03
C PHE A 684 -2.05 28.99 8.69
N VAL A 685 -1.19 29.40 7.75
CA VAL A 685 -0.02 28.60 7.33
C VAL A 685 0.86 28.28 8.54
N ARG A 686 1.21 29.29 9.35
CA ARG A 686 2.05 29.10 10.54
C ARG A 686 1.40 28.16 11.55
N GLU A 687 0.13 28.35 11.87
CA GLU A 687 -0.55 27.53 12.87
C GLU A 687 -0.69 26.07 12.40
N GLU A 688 -1.16 25.86 11.17
CA GLU A 688 -1.32 24.52 10.60
C GLU A 688 0.02 23.80 10.45
N SER A 689 1.09 24.48 10.00
CA SER A 689 2.40 23.83 9.85
C SER A 689 3.16 23.63 11.17
N SER A 690 2.73 24.25 12.28
CA SER A 690 3.42 24.14 13.57
C SER A 690 2.92 22.99 14.47
N ILE A 691 1.79 22.39 14.12
CA ILE A 691 1.13 21.35 14.93
C ILE A 691 2.00 20.11 15.01
N GLU A 692 2.06 19.53 16.21
CA GLU A 692 2.85 18.33 16.50
C GLU A 692 2.43 17.18 15.58
N ILE A 693 3.41 16.57 14.89
CA ILE A 693 3.17 15.47 13.96
C ILE A 693 3.27 14.15 14.73
N GLY A 694 2.31 13.25 14.50
CA GLY A 694 2.14 12.02 15.29
C GLY A 694 1.16 12.20 16.46
N LYS A 695 1.10 11.21 17.36
CA LYS A 695 0.16 11.17 18.52
C LYS A 695 -1.32 11.31 18.14
N HIS A 696 -1.67 10.93 16.92
CA HIS A 696 -3.01 10.95 16.32
C HIS A 696 -3.56 12.35 16.01
N SER A 697 -2.70 13.37 15.94
CA SER A 697 -3.09 14.72 15.53
C SER A 697 -3.05 14.88 14.00
N VAL A 698 -2.02 14.31 13.37
CA VAL A 698 -1.85 14.28 11.91
C VAL A 698 -1.70 12.82 11.47
N PRO A 699 -2.51 12.32 10.52
CA PRO A 699 -2.28 11.02 9.90
C PRO A 699 -0.94 11.03 9.17
N ILE A 700 -0.06 10.07 9.48
CA ILE A 700 1.17 9.85 8.72
C ILE A 700 0.95 8.68 7.78
N CYS A 701 1.42 8.78 6.55
CA CYS A 701 1.38 7.68 5.58
C CYS A 701 2.78 7.23 5.18
N SER A 702 2.90 6.00 4.70
CA SER A 702 4.12 5.46 4.13
C SER A 702 3.78 4.42 3.05
N ALA A 703 4.42 4.54 1.91
CA ALA A 703 4.46 3.50 0.87
C ALA A 703 5.88 2.92 0.69
N HIS A 704 6.83 3.34 1.53
CA HIS A 704 8.24 2.99 1.40
C HIS A 704 8.74 2.39 2.72
N GLN A 705 8.94 1.08 2.76
CA GLN A 705 9.47 0.40 3.94
C GLN A 705 10.83 -0.21 3.60
N MET A 706 11.85 0.11 4.40
CA MET A 706 13.25 -0.31 4.12
C MET A 706 14.09 -0.50 5.39
N GLY A 707 15.22 -1.19 5.26
CA GLY A 707 16.29 -1.24 6.27
C GLY A 707 16.12 -2.21 7.44
N SER A 708 15.02 -2.96 7.50
CA SER A 708 14.72 -3.92 8.57
C SER A 708 15.70 -5.09 8.72
N CYS A 709 16.56 -5.32 7.73
CA CYS A 709 17.61 -6.34 7.70
C CYS A 709 18.87 -5.78 7.05
N ARG A 710 19.31 -4.59 7.49
CA ARG A 710 20.33 -3.79 6.82
C ARG A 710 21.62 -4.55 6.47
N MET A 711 22.18 -4.18 5.33
CA MET A 711 23.52 -4.54 4.86
C MET A 711 24.60 -3.81 5.66
N GLY A 712 25.73 -4.47 5.90
CA GLY A 712 26.88 -3.88 6.57
C GLY A 712 28.16 -4.69 6.42
N THR A 713 29.18 -4.29 7.16
CA THR A 713 30.52 -4.93 7.17
C THR A 713 30.80 -5.71 8.45
N ASP A 714 29.93 -5.61 9.48
CA ASP A 714 30.07 -6.31 10.76
C ASP A 714 28.76 -7.05 11.12
N PRO A 715 28.81 -8.36 11.45
CA PRO A 715 27.64 -9.12 11.91
C PRO A 715 26.98 -8.56 13.18
N LYS A 716 27.69 -7.79 14.01
CA LYS A 716 27.12 -7.16 15.21
C LYS A 716 26.13 -6.05 14.89
N THR A 717 26.30 -5.39 13.75
CA THR A 717 25.51 -4.22 13.38
C THR A 717 24.63 -4.45 12.15
N SER A 718 24.75 -5.59 11.46
CA SER A 718 24.03 -5.85 10.21
C SER A 718 23.54 -7.29 10.11
N VAL A 719 22.57 -7.54 9.22
CA VAL A 719 22.00 -8.88 8.99
C VAL A 719 22.71 -9.59 7.84
N VAL A 720 23.10 -8.83 6.82
CA VAL A 720 23.83 -9.33 5.65
C VAL A 720 25.13 -8.57 5.43
N ASN A 721 26.10 -9.26 4.84
CA ASN A 721 27.33 -8.64 4.37
C ASN A 721 27.09 -7.80 3.09
N SER A 722 28.14 -7.15 2.58
CA SER A 722 28.09 -6.32 1.37
C SER A 722 27.66 -7.05 0.08
N LYS A 723 27.67 -8.39 0.07
CA LYS A 723 27.20 -9.21 -1.05
C LYS A 723 25.71 -9.57 -0.94
N GLY A 724 25.07 -9.23 0.17
CA GLY A 724 23.70 -9.62 0.50
C GLY A 724 23.57 -11.01 1.14
N GLU A 725 24.68 -11.69 1.46
CA GLU A 725 24.63 -12.99 2.15
C GLU A 725 24.48 -12.80 3.66
N THR A 726 23.64 -13.62 4.31
CA THR A 726 23.46 -13.53 5.76
C THR A 726 24.72 -13.90 6.53
N TRP A 727 24.93 -13.27 7.68
CA TRP A 727 26.09 -13.60 8.52
C TRP A 727 25.99 -14.98 9.16
N GLU A 728 24.79 -15.46 9.45
CA GLU A 728 24.56 -16.68 10.24
C GLU A 728 24.46 -17.94 9.40
N VAL A 729 23.89 -17.84 8.19
CA VAL A 729 23.57 -18.98 7.33
C VAL A 729 24.22 -18.80 5.97
N GLU A 730 25.09 -19.73 5.58
CA GLU A 730 25.70 -19.77 4.25
C GLU A 730 24.67 -20.09 3.17
N ASN A 731 24.89 -19.56 1.97
CA ASN A 731 24.00 -19.70 0.80
C ASN A 731 22.58 -19.12 1.01
N LEU A 732 22.37 -18.32 2.06
CA LEU A 732 21.15 -17.56 2.28
C LEU A 732 21.42 -16.09 1.97
N PHE A 733 20.76 -15.56 0.94
CA PHE A 733 20.91 -14.17 0.50
C PHE A 733 19.62 -13.39 0.72
N LEU A 734 19.75 -12.09 1.02
CA LEU A 734 18.66 -11.13 1.01
C LEU A 734 18.81 -10.16 -0.16
N GLY A 735 17.70 -9.90 -0.85
CA GLY A 735 17.69 -9.04 -2.03
C GLY A 735 16.37 -8.29 -2.16
N ASP A 736 16.09 -7.37 -1.24
CA ASP A 736 14.91 -6.52 -1.25
C ASP A 736 15.16 -5.21 -0.48
N SER A 737 14.11 -4.43 -0.19
CA SER A 737 14.23 -3.16 0.54
C SER A 737 14.74 -3.29 1.98
N SER A 738 14.66 -4.47 2.60
CA SER A 738 15.13 -4.69 3.96
C SER A 738 16.63 -4.46 4.13
N VAL A 739 17.42 -4.60 3.06
CA VAL A 739 18.89 -4.52 3.14
C VAL A 739 19.43 -3.08 3.07
N CYS A 740 18.58 -2.08 2.80
CA CYS A 740 19.02 -0.68 2.72
C CYS A 740 19.68 -0.23 4.05
N PRO A 741 20.88 0.36 4.05
CA PRO A 741 21.53 0.79 5.29
C PRO A 741 20.75 1.87 6.06
N THR A 742 20.21 2.86 5.34
CA THR A 742 19.41 3.98 5.88
C THR A 742 18.25 4.34 4.93
N ALA A 743 17.40 5.29 5.33
CA ALA A 743 16.41 5.90 4.46
C ALA A 743 17.05 6.57 3.23
N ILE A 744 16.41 6.44 2.06
CA ILE A 744 16.95 6.92 0.77
C ILE A 744 16.52 8.37 0.47
N GLY A 745 15.40 8.84 1.05
CA GLY A 745 14.87 10.20 0.83
C GLY A 745 14.17 10.44 -0.51
N VAL A 746 14.14 9.43 -1.39
CA VAL A 746 13.38 9.41 -2.65
C VAL A 746 12.71 8.04 -2.85
N ASN A 747 11.90 7.87 -3.89
CA ASN A 747 11.20 6.61 -4.18
C ASN A 747 12.21 5.46 -4.40
N PRO A 748 12.12 4.35 -3.63
CA PRO A 748 13.25 3.42 -3.49
C PRO A 748 13.32 2.33 -4.57
N MET A 749 12.36 2.27 -5.51
CA MET A 749 12.22 1.14 -6.43
C MET A 749 13.50 0.85 -7.23
N VAL A 750 14.10 1.88 -7.83
CA VAL A 750 15.30 1.74 -8.68
C VAL A 750 16.50 1.32 -7.82
N THR A 751 16.70 1.97 -6.67
CA THR A 751 17.75 1.62 -5.70
C THR A 751 17.65 0.16 -5.25
N ILE A 752 16.44 -0.32 -4.92
CA ILE A 752 16.21 -1.73 -4.53
C ILE A 752 16.60 -2.66 -5.66
N GLN A 753 16.16 -2.39 -6.88
CA GLN A 753 16.50 -3.22 -8.04
C GLN A 753 18.01 -3.24 -8.31
N ALA A 754 18.71 -2.11 -8.19
CA ALA A 754 20.17 -2.03 -8.38
C ALA A 754 20.94 -2.80 -7.30
N ILE A 755 20.52 -2.71 -6.03
CA ILE A 755 21.10 -3.53 -4.95
C ILE A 755 20.89 -5.01 -5.25
N SER A 756 19.67 -5.41 -5.63
CA SER A 756 19.35 -6.80 -5.95
C SER A 756 20.09 -7.32 -7.18
N TYR A 757 20.38 -6.47 -8.17
CA TYR A 757 21.25 -6.79 -9.29
C TYR A 757 22.66 -7.15 -8.80
N CYS A 758 23.25 -6.34 -7.90
CA CYS A 758 24.57 -6.61 -7.33
C CYS A 758 24.58 -7.93 -6.51
N THR A 759 23.52 -8.19 -5.74
CA THR A 759 23.34 -9.47 -5.04
C THR A 759 23.25 -10.63 -6.02
N ALA A 760 22.53 -10.48 -7.15
CA ALA A 760 22.44 -11.52 -8.18
C ALA A 760 23.82 -11.88 -8.76
N GLN A 761 24.68 -10.88 -9.01
CA GLN A 761 26.05 -11.13 -9.47
C GLN A 761 26.88 -11.91 -8.45
N SER A 762 26.72 -11.61 -7.16
CA SER A 762 27.36 -12.35 -6.08
C SER A 762 26.90 -13.81 -6.02
N VAL A 763 25.60 -14.05 -6.20
CA VAL A 763 25.03 -15.41 -6.27
C VAL A 763 25.54 -16.17 -7.50
N LEU A 764 25.61 -15.53 -8.68
CA LEU A 764 26.17 -16.15 -9.89
C LEU A 764 27.63 -16.56 -9.70
N GLN A 765 28.44 -15.73 -9.05
CA GLN A 765 29.82 -16.07 -8.76
C GLN A 765 29.92 -17.30 -7.85
N LEU A 766 29.08 -17.38 -6.82
CA LEU A 766 29.03 -18.53 -5.91
C LEU A 766 28.60 -19.82 -6.64
N LEU A 767 27.55 -19.76 -7.47
CA LEU A 767 27.08 -20.90 -8.25
C LEU A 767 28.11 -21.38 -9.28
N LYS A 768 28.88 -20.47 -9.89
CA LYS A 768 30.00 -20.83 -10.78
C LYS A 768 31.12 -21.55 -10.03
N ASN A 769 31.51 -21.05 -8.86
CA ASN A 769 32.57 -21.66 -8.07
C ASN A 769 32.21 -23.06 -7.57
N GLN A 770 30.95 -23.30 -7.21
CA GLN A 770 30.47 -24.62 -6.78
C GLN A 770 30.35 -25.64 -7.93
N LYS A 771 30.32 -25.21 -9.19
CA LYS A 771 30.37 -26.12 -10.35
C LYS A 771 31.80 -26.53 -10.72
N LEU A 772 32.81 -25.78 -10.25
CA LEU A 772 34.23 -26.00 -10.60
C LEU A 772 35.00 -26.79 -9.53
N GLY A 773 34.52 -26.82 -8.29
CA GLY A 773 35.08 -27.63 -7.19
C GLY A 773 34.19 -28.82 -6.90
#